data_AF-A0A812NCK7-F1
#
_entry.id   AF-A0A812NCK7-F1
#
_cell.length_a   1.000
_cell.length_b   1.000
_cell.length_c   1.000
_cell.angle_alpha   90.00
_cell.angle_beta   90.00
_cell.angle_gamma   90.00
#
_symmetry.space_group_name_H-M   'P 1'
#
loop_
_entity.id
_entity.type
_entity.pdbx_description
1 polymer ?
#
loop_
_entity_poly.entity_id
_entity_poly.type
_entity_poly.pdbx_seq_one_letter_code
_entity_poly.pdbx_strand_id
1 'polypeptide(L)'
;MDVFLHGSRTGEPNYFAIDPKSRPTLVWIHGGGWVAGDKASETSQLIPYLQKGWNVYNLNYRQGQGTAPQAVDDVMCAYKTIVTQLEQAGNTDAPIVVSGASAGGHLALVVGLLNSTGKHPCQSKRKPAAVVNWFGITDIEMVDEYLNQNRPEQNYARSWAGSVAKIAEVSAAYSPMYLISDNAPPVITIHGDKDTVVPFDQAESLHASLTTPNSLQTLTGGNHSGFTDKQYKDAYVAIFEFLDIHVDNFVLLDQRGDAHELFYHRSSPAVVIMTYAQSCKAVTDAIPAFQALKQKYDGQATFWLLNSDTSMDRKQLAQQAEAAGIDLPILQDDTLLISESLKAQQAGEVFVLDPRTWQITYRGPITSAGETSETIAALIAGQSPAGKNRSVEGCEISYPRQTQTQQISYADTIAPLLQQKCVVCHTEGGLGPWPMNSYTMIQGFAPMIREVVRTKRMPPWHADPHIGQWKNDISLTTEETQQLIHWIEAGAPRGSGSDPLATDTIDQVEWPLGEPDLILDIPAYTVPVSGEVDYQFPTVKNPLDTGVWVKAATVVPGEREVVHHILAGTQDGDTTDLRRTSGVFDNYLIGYAPGNESHEFPEGTGVYIPPGGEFLFQMHYTPIGREVVDKSRIGLYLHREVPENYFRQDVVVNPMIKIPPNTARHTEVAYYAFDKPATLHNLVPHAHYRGVASRFELWKPDGEKEIILNVPNYDFNWQRTYEFVVPKHIEAGTRLVHTTWYDNSAANPANPDASREVPWGLQSWDEMLYGAFSYTWVDESTEAPIHDKMMARTNQYVGFLDQNIDGKVSWRELPRQIKKQLVQGFSTVDTNGDGGLDLQEMHKLTERRAEQRREEAEAEAANQAGAR
;
A
#
# COMPACT_ATOMS: atom_id res chain seq x y z
N MET A 1 24.42 -17.11 -26.97
CA MET A 1 23.53 -16.21 -26.22
C MET A 1 24.35 -15.53 -25.15
N ASP A 2 24.27 -14.20 -25.02
CA ASP A 2 24.70 -13.52 -23.79
C ASP A 2 23.53 -13.43 -22.84
N VAL A 3 23.81 -13.53 -21.54
CA VAL A 3 22.80 -13.47 -20.50
C VAL A 3 23.17 -12.34 -19.55
N PHE A 4 22.30 -11.33 -19.50
CA PHE A 4 22.39 -10.24 -18.54
C PHE A 4 21.29 -10.45 -17.52
N LEU A 5 21.65 -11.08 -16.40
CA LEU A 5 20.79 -11.18 -15.23
C LEU A 5 21.09 -9.97 -14.35
N HIS A 6 20.06 -9.24 -13.94
CA HIS A 6 20.27 -8.08 -13.10
C HIS A 6 20.52 -8.54 -11.64
N GLY A 7 21.77 -8.42 -11.19
CA GLY A 7 22.24 -8.75 -9.84
C GLY A 7 23.48 -7.92 -9.51
N SER A 8 23.57 -7.42 -8.28
CA SER A 8 24.60 -6.46 -7.87
C SER A 8 26.01 -7.08 -7.80
N ARG A 9 27.01 -6.23 -8.04
CA ARG A 9 28.44 -6.54 -8.00
C ARG A 9 28.95 -6.45 -6.56
N THR A 10 29.71 -7.44 -6.09
CA THR A 10 30.95 -7.31 -5.27
C THR A 10 31.52 -8.69 -4.89
N GLY A 11 32.82 -8.94 -5.18
CA GLY A 11 33.69 -9.92 -4.50
C GLY A 11 33.42 -11.43 -4.70
N GLU A 12 34.43 -12.17 -5.17
CA GLU A 12 34.42 -13.64 -5.26
C GLU A 12 34.87 -14.35 -3.95
N PRO A 13 34.53 -15.66 -3.73
CA PRO A 13 34.05 -16.62 -4.74
C PRO A 13 32.77 -17.44 -4.39
N ASN A 14 32.00 -17.71 -5.46
CA ASN A 14 31.06 -18.82 -5.73
C ASN A 14 29.79 -19.02 -4.87
N TYR A 15 28.75 -18.18 -5.06
CA TYR A 15 27.40 -18.41 -4.50
C TYR A 15 26.26 -17.79 -5.34
N PHE A 16 26.15 -18.08 -6.65
CA PHE A 16 25.02 -17.57 -7.45
C PHE A 16 23.68 -18.20 -7.01
N ALA A 17 23.04 -17.62 -5.99
CA ALA A 17 21.60 -17.68 -5.80
C ALA A 17 20.98 -16.52 -6.58
N ILE A 18 20.02 -16.87 -7.43
CA ILE A 18 19.21 -15.95 -8.20
C ILE A 18 18.32 -15.19 -7.21
N ASP A 19 18.23 -13.86 -7.35
CA ASP A 19 17.26 -13.06 -6.58
C ASP A 19 15.86 -13.66 -6.82
N PRO A 20 15.15 -14.15 -5.77
CA PRO A 20 13.90 -14.90 -5.91
C PRO A 20 12.71 -14.05 -6.39
N LYS A 21 12.89 -12.76 -6.68
CA LYS A 21 11.83 -11.92 -7.24
C LYS A 21 11.66 -12.18 -8.75
N SER A 22 10.43 -12.55 -9.14
CA SER A 22 9.98 -12.72 -10.53
C SER A 22 10.21 -11.44 -11.34
N ARG A 23 11.12 -11.46 -12.33
CA ARG A 23 11.47 -10.29 -13.18
C ARG A 23 11.15 -10.51 -14.65
N PRO A 24 10.59 -9.51 -15.36
CA PRO A 24 10.39 -9.57 -16.80
C PRO A 24 11.69 -9.89 -17.55
N THR A 25 11.57 -10.64 -18.64
CA THR A 25 12.72 -11.07 -19.45
C THR A 25 12.57 -10.64 -20.90
N LEU A 26 13.60 -10.02 -21.46
CA LEU A 26 13.74 -9.74 -22.88
C LEU A 26 14.58 -10.84 -23.55
N VAL A 27 14.10 -11.35 -24.68
CA VAL A 27 14.89 -12.15 -25.63
C VAL A 27 15.09 -11.32 -26.88
N TRP A 28 16.33 -10.87 -27.12
CA TRP A 28 16.67 -10.01 -28.25
C TRP A 28 17.35 -10.78 -29.38
N ILE A 29 16.94 -10.52 -30.63
CA ILE A 29 17.45 -11.14 -31.84
C ILE A 29 17.93 -10.05 -32.80
N HIS A 30 19.22 -10.06 -33.14
CA HIS A 30 19.83 -9.03 -33.98
C HIS A 30 19.42 -9.12 -35.47
N GLY A 31 19.54 -8.02 -36.21
CA GLY A 31 19.32 -7.95 -37.65
C GLY A 31 20.48 -8.45 -38.51
N GLY A 32 20.53 -8.10 -39.80
CA GLY A 32 21.63 -8.49 -40.70
C GLY A 32 21.23 -9.41 -41.86
N GLY A 33 19.95 -9.41 -42.23
CA GLY A 33 19.45 -10.08 -43.43
C GLY A 33 19.65 -11.60 -43.43
N TRP A 34 19.64 -12.24 -42.26
CA TRP A 34 19.92 -13.66 -42.03
C TRP A 34 21.29 -14.18 -42.49
N VAL A 35 22.12 -13.35 -43.11
CA VAL A 35 23.39 -13.75 -43.74
C VAL A 35 24.63 -13.16 -43.07
N ALA A 36 24.44 -12.15 -42.22
CA ALA A 36 25.48 -11.49 -41.46
C ALA A 36 24.91 -10.91 -40.15
N GLY A 37 25.77 -10.29 -39.34
CA GLY A 37 25.41 -9.62 -38.09
C GLY A 37 26.00 -10.29 -36.85
N ASP A 38 26.00 -9.57 -35.74
CA ASP A 38 26.40 -10.12 -34.45
C ASP A 38 25.61 -9.44 -33.34
N LYS A 39 25.17 -10.22 -32.36
CA LYS A 39 24.44 -9.76 -31.18
C LYS A 39 25.08 -8.56 -30.47
N ALA A 40 26.41 -8.41 -30.51
CA ALA A 40 27.11 -7.30 -29.88
C ALA A 40 26.82 -5.95 -30.54
N SER A 41 26.47 -5.92 -31.84
CA SER A 41 26.19 -4.67 -32.56
C SER A 41 24.90 -3.99 -32.13
N GLU A 42 24.00 -4.72 -31.47
CA GLU A 42 22.68 -4.22 -31.01
C GLU A 42 22.64 -3.95 -29.51
N THR A 43 23.79 -3.95 -28.81
CA THR A 43 23.83 -3.82 -27.34
C THR A 43 23.17 -2.53 -26.85
N SER A 44 23.25 -1.43 -27.61
CA SER A 44 22.59 -0.16 -27.26
C SER A 44 21.07 -0.29 -27.17
N GLN A 45 20.46 -1.18 -27.95
CA GLN A 45 19.01 -1.41 -27.95
C GLN A 45 18.53 -2.16 -26.69
N LEU A 46 19.46 -2.77 -25.96
CA LEU A 46 19.16 -3.50 -24.72
C LEU A 46 19.13 -2.57 -23.51
N ILE A 47 19.80 -1.41 -23.58
CA ILE A 47 20.00 -0.50 -22.46
C ILE A 47 18.68 -0.09 -21.79
N PRO A 48 17.62 0.30 -22.51
CA PRO A 48 16.37 0.73 -21.86
C PRO A 48 15.71 -0.39 -21.01
N TYR A 49 15.83 -1.65 -21.44
CA TYR A 49 15.31 -2.80 -20.68
C TYR A 49 16.19 -3.11 -19.46
N LEU A 50 17.51 -3.04 -19.62
CA LEU A 50 18.46 -3.20 -18.51
C LEU A 50 18.27 -2.10 -17.45
N GLN A 51 18.03 -0.86 -17.86
CA GLN A 51 17.71 0.27 -16.98
C GLN A 51 16.40 0.05 -16.20
N LYS A 52 15.43 -0.66 -16.79
CA LYS A 52 14.19 -1.08 -16.13
C LYS A 52 14.34 -2.37 -15.29
N GLY A 53 15.56 -2.90 -15.14
CA GLY A 53 15.84 -4.07 -14.30
C GLY A 53 15.42 -5.42 -14.91
N TRP A 54 15.15 -5.48 -16.22
CA TRP A 54 14.77 -6.71 -16.91
C TRP A 54 15.96 -7.66 -17.04
N ASN A 55 15.68 -8.96 -17.06
CA ASN A 55 16.65 -9.93 -17.55
C ASN A 55 16.75 -9.81 -19.07
N VAL A 56 17.95 -9.94 -19.65
CA VAL A 56 18.13 -9.87 -21.10
C VAL A 56 18.93 -11.06 -21.61
N TYR A 57 18.35 -11.77 -22.57
CA TYR A 57 19.01 -12.81 -23.36
C TYR A 57 19.26 -12.28 -24.78
N ASN A 58 20.52 -12.10 -25.14
CA ASN A 58 20.90 -11.58 -26.45
C ASN A 58 21.41 -12.72 -27.36
N LEU A 59 20.72 -12.97 -28.47
CA LEU A 59 20.89 -14.17 -29.30
C LEU A 59 21.73 -13.92 -30.55
N ASN A 60 22.63 -14.87 -30.85
CA ASN A 60 23.12 -15.11 -32.21
C ASN A 60 22.35 -16.32 -32.78
N TYR A 61 22.23 -16.38 -34.09
CA TYR A 61 21.66 -17.50 -34.85
C TYR A 61 22.57 -17.85 -36.03
N ARG A 62 22.42 -19.03 -36.63
CA ARG A 62 23.17 -19.42 -37.83
C ARG A 62 22.84 -18.49 -38.98
N GLN A 63 23.90 -17.96 -39.57
CA GLN A 63 23.84 -17.02 -40.68
C GLN A 63 24.60 -17.58 -41.89
N GLY A 64 24.18 -17.18 -43.08
CA GLY A 64 24.97 -17.37 -44.30
C GLY A 64 24.12 -17.68 -45.53
N GLN A 65 24.80 -17.72 -46.67
CA GLN A 65 24.18 -18.04 -47.95
C GLN A 65 23.61 -19.47 -47.95
N GLY A 66 22.37 -19.65 -48.36
CA GLY A 66 21.71 -20.95 -48.46
C GLY A 66 21.47 -21.66 -47.13
N THR A 67 21.43 -20.92 -46.01
CA THR A 67 21.24 -21.50 -44.67
C THR A 67 19.77 -21.62 -44.26
N ALA A 68 18.81 -21.09 -45.02
CA ALA A 68 17.39 -21.18 -44.65
C ALA A 68 16.91 -22.64 -44.53
N PRO A 69 16.08 -23.00 -43.52
CA PRO A 69 15.48 -22.14 -42.49
C PRO A 69 16.25 -22.14 -41.14
N GLN A 70 17.52 -22.50 -41.11
CA GLN A 70 18.27 -22.82 -39.87
C GLN A 70 18.21 -21.73 -38.77
N ALA A 71 18.16 -20.45 -39.16
CA ALA A 71 18.02 -19.35 -38.22
C ALA A 71 16.71 -19.42 -37.41
N VAL A 72 15.61 -19.92 -38.02
CA VAL A 72 14.33 -20.15 -37.34
C VAL A 72 14.46 -21.27 -36.32
N ASP A 73 15.07 -22.40 -36.71
CA ASP A 73 15.29 -23.53 -35.81
C ASP A 73 16.07 -23.06 -34.57
N ASP A 74 17.12 -22.27 -34.78
CA ASP A 74 18.00 -21.79 -33.72
C ASP A 74 17.27 -20.91 -32.71
N VAL A 75 16.49 -19.91 -33.15
CA VAL A 75 15.78 -19.01 -32.23
C VAL A 75 14.63 -19.71 -31.52
N MET A 76 13.95 -20.67 -32.17
CA MET A 76 12.91 -21.48 -31.55
C MET A 76 13.49 -22.37 -30.44
N CYS A 77 14.58 -23.07 -30.72
CA CYS A 77 15.25 -23.92 -29.73
C CYS A 77 15.92 -23.10 -28.61
N ALA A 78 16.46 -21.92 -28.93
CA ALA A 78 16.98 -21.00 -27.94
C ALA A 78 15.87 -20.52 -26.99
N TYR A 79 14.72 -20.10 -27.52
CA TYR A 79 13.58 -19.65 -26.71
C TYR A 79 13.09 -20.74 -25.74
N LYS A 80 12.91 -21.99 -26.22
CA LYS A 80 12.56 -23.13 -25.36
C LYS A 80 13.59 -23.38 -24.25
N THR A 81 14.88 -23.22 -24.57
CA THR A 81 15.97 -23.36 -23.59
C THR A 81 15.92 -22.25 -22.55
N ILE A 82 15.68 -20.99 -22.96
CA ILE A 82 15.53 -19.84 -22.06
C ILE A 82 14.36 -20.05 -21.10
N VAL A 83 13.19 -20.47 -21.61
CA VAL A 83 12.02 -20.78 -20.76
C VAL A 83 12.38 -21.81 -19.69
N THR A 84 13.04 -22.90 -20.08
CA THR A 84 13.47 -23.95 -19.15
C THR A 84 14.43 -23.41 -18.08
N GLN A 85 15.37 -22.54 -18.46
CA GLN A 85 16.30 -21.90 -17.52
C GLN A 85 15.59 -20.98 -16.54
N LEU A 86 14.63 -20.18 -17.01
CA LEU A 86 13.84 -19.28 -16.17
C LEU A 86 12.97 -20.06 -15.17
N GLU A 87 12.36 -21.16 -15.60
CA GLU A 87 11.58 -22.04 -14.72
C GLU A 87 12.46 -22.67 -13.63
N GLN A 88 13.65 -23.16 -13.99
CA GLN A 88 14.62 -23.71 -13.03
C GLN A 88 15.15 -22.65 -12.04
N ALA A 89 15.18 -21.39 -12.48
CA ALA A 89 15.58 -20.25 -11.69
C ALA A 89 14.51 -19.72 -10.73
N GLY A 90 13.32 -20.32 -10.69
CA GLY A 90 12.18 -19.82 -9.90
C GLY A 90 11.43 -18.65 -10.53
N ASN A 91 11.76 -18.28 -11.78
CA ASN A 91 11.06 -17.23 -12.53
C ASN A 91 9.93 -17.83 -13.38
N THR A 92 8.94 -18.44 -12.71
CA THR A 92 7.86 -19.21 -13.35
C THR A 92 6.80 -18.33 -14.00
N ASP A 93 6.55 -17.14 -13.45
CA ASP A 93 5.35 -16.35 -13.80
C ASP A 93 5.64 -14.98 -14.45
N ALA A 94 6.90 -14.51 -14.50
CA ALA A 94 7.19 -13.21 -15.14
C ALA A 94 6.92 -13.19 -16.66
N PRO A 95 6.62 -12.04 -17.25
CA PRO A 95 6.48 -11.96 -18.70
C PRO A 95 7.83 -12.17 -19.41
N ILE A 96 7.80 -12.90 -20.54
CA ILE A 96 8.93 -13.03 -21.47
C ILE A 96 8.54 -12.30 -22.77
N VAL A 97 9.27 -11.24 -23.12
CA VAL A 97 9.10 -10.48 -24.36
C VAL A 97 10.17 -10.88 -25.35
N VAL A 98 9.79 -11.14 -26.59
CA VAL A 98 10.73 -11.42 -27.68
C VAL A 98 10.80 -10.20 -28.59
N SER A 99 12.00 -9.77 -28.93
CA SER A 99 12.21 -8.59 -29.76
C SER A 99 13.35 -8.81 -30.75
N GLY A 100 13.32 -8.08 -31.85
CA GLY A 100 14.43 -8.05 -32.79
C GLY A 100 14.22 -7.03 -33.89
N ALA A 101 15.29 -6.78 -34.66
CA ALA A 101 15.31 -5.80 -35.74
C ALA A 101 15.56 -6.42 -37.12
N SER A 102 14.86 -5.96 -38.16
CA SER A 102 15.01 -6.45 -39.54
C SER A 102 14.80 -7.98 -39.61
N ALA A 103 15.79 -8.75 -40.11
CA ALA A 103 15.79 -10.21 -40.05
C ALA A 103 15.55 -10.78 -38.62
N GLY A 104 16.05 -10.09 -37.58
CA GLY A 104 15.76 -10.45 -36.20
C GLY A 104 14.32 -10.14 -35.78
N GLY A 105 13.70 -9.11 -36.35
CA GLY A 105 12.28 -8.80 -36.16
C GLY A 105 11.37 -9.86 -36.79
N HIS A 106 11.73 -10.33 -37.98
CA HIS A 106 11.11 -11.52 -38.60
C HIS A 106 11.21 -12.73 -37.67
N LEU A 107 12.41 -13.05 -37.18
CA LEU A 107 12.62 -14.18 -36.28
C LEU A 107 11.85 -14.03 -34.95
N ALA A 108 11.75 -12.81 -34.40
CA ALA A 108 10.96 -12.52 -33.20
C ALA A 108 9.46 -12.77 -33.42
N LEU A 109 8.91 -12.33 -34.56
CA LEU A 109 7.53 -12.62 -34.96
C LEU A 109 7.30 -14.13 -35.11
N VAL A 110 8.21 -14.85 -35.77
CA VAL A 110 8.12 -16.30 -35.94
C VAL A 110 8.13 -17.01 -34.58
N VAL A 111 9.00 -16.62 -33.64
CA VAL A 111 9.00 -17.17 -32.27
C VAL A 111 7.66 -16.91 -31.58
N GLY A 112 7.12 -15.69 -31.66
CA GLY A 112 5.81 -15.37 -31.11
C GLY A 112 4.69 -16.24 -31.68
N LEU A 113 4.57 -16.28 -33.01
CA LEU A 113 3.44 -16.88 -33.70
C LEU A 113 3.48 -18.42 -33.73
N LEU A 114 4.66 -19.03 -33.90
CA LEU A 114 4.78 -20.50 -33.89
C LEU A 114 4.55 -21.10 -32.51
N ASN A 115 4.92 -20.38 -31.43
CA ASN A 115 4.58 -20.83 -30.08
C ASN A 115 3.08 -20.77 -29.79
N SER A 116 2.31 -19.96 -30.54
CA SER A 116 0.84 -19.89 -30.46
C SER A 116 0.09 -20.89 -31.35
N THR A 117 0.67 -21.32 -32.48
CA THR A 117 -0.02 -22.14 -33.51
C THR A 117 0.42 -23.60 -33.58
N GLY A 118 1.55 -23.96 -32.96
CA GLY A 118 1.86 -25.34 -32.59
C GLY A 118 2.45 -26.27 -33.64
N LYS A 119 3.31 -25.76 -34.53
CA LYS A 119 3.98 -26.61 -35.54
C LYS A 119 5.48 -26.34 -35.64
N HIS A 120 6.22 -26.60 -34.56
CA HIS A 120 7.68 -26.62 -34.59
C HIS A 120 8.26 -27.59 -33.53
N PRO A 121 9.32 -28.39 -33.83
CA PRO A 121 9.89 -29.35 -32.87
C PRO A 121 10.40 -28.70 -31.56
N CYS A 122 10.84 -27.45 -31.63
CA CYS A 122 11.29 -26.66 -30.49
C CYS A 122 10.22 -25.72 -29.90
N GLN A 123 8.94 -26.00 -30.10
CA GLN A 123 7.88 -25.23 -29.44
C GLN A 123 8.00 -25.32 -27.89
N SER A 124 7.78 -24.19 -27.24
CA SER A 124 7.65 -24.03 -25.79
C SER A 124 6.18 -24.00 -25.37
N LYS A 125 5.86 -24.52 -24.17
CA LYS A 125 4.52 -24.39 -23.57
C LYS A 125 4.24 -22.98 -23.07
N ARG A 126 5.25 -22.30 -22.52
CA ARG A 126 5.18 -20.90 -22.12
C ARG A 126 5.45 -20.05 -23.36
N LYS A 127 4.41 -19.38 -23.86
CA LYS A 127 4.49 -18.49 -25.02
C LYS A 127 5.03 -17.11 -24.63
N PRO A 128 5.59 -16.34 -25.57
CA PRO A 128 5.94 -14.94 -25.32
C PRO A 128 4.72 -14.15 -24.84
N ALA A 129 4.93 -13.27 -23.86
CA ALA A 129 3.91 -12.35 -23.36
C ALA A 129 3.63 -11.20 -24.36
N ALA A 130 4.63 -10.83 -25.16
CA ALA A 130 4.50 -9.88 -26.28
C ALA A 130 5.67 -10.04 -27.26
N VAL A 131 5.50 -9.49 -28.47
CA VAL A 131 6.55 -9.32 -29.47
C VAL A 131 6.77 -7.84 -29.76
N VAL A 132 8.03 -7.41 -29.70
CA VAL A 132 8.45 -6.06 -30.13
C VAL A 132 9.21 -6.19 -31.45
N ASN A 133 8.52 -5.93 -32.55
CA ASN A 133 9.01 -6.07 -33.92
C ASN A 133 9.62 -4.75 -34.41
N TRP A 134 10.94 -4.65 -34.51
CA TRP A 134 11.58 -3.51 -35.17
C TRP A 134 11.70 -3.79 -36.67
N PHE A 135 10.80 -3.21 -37.46
CA PHE A 135 10.82 -3.21 -38.93
C PHE A 135 11.14 -4.58 -39.56
N GLY A 136 10.62 -5.64 -38.95
CA GLY A 136 10.84 -7.02 -39.37
C GLY A 136 10.00 -7.41 -40.58
N ILE A 137 10.52 -8.39 -41.31
CA ILE A 137 9.86 -8.93 -42.51
C ILE A 137 8.64 -9.77 -42.09
N THR A 138 7.48 -9.49 -42.68
CA THR A 138 6.23 -10.20 -42.41
C THR A 138 5.85 -11.14 -43.56
N ASP A 139 6.32 -10.83 -44.77
CA ASP A 139 6.23 -11.68 -45.96
C ASP A 139 7.57 -11.74 -46.71
N ILE A 140 8.17 -12.94 -46.72
CA ILE A 140 9.49 -13.20 -47.32
C ILE A 140 9.45 -13.09 -48.85
N GLU A 141 8.37 -13.53 -49.51
CA GLU A 141 8.24 -13.43 -50.97
C GLU A 141 8.08 -11.98 -51.40
N MET A 142 7.24 -11.21 -50.69
CA MET A 142 7.06 -9.79 -50.97
C MET A 142 8.38 -9.01 -50.80
N VAL A 143 9.19 -9.35 -49.79
CA VAL A 143 10.51 -8.72 -49.61
C VAL A 143 11.50 -9.15 -50.71
N ASP A 144 11.46 -10.42 -51.17
CA ASP A 144 12.27 -10.88 -52.30
C ASP A 144 11.97 -10.08 -53.56
N GLU A 145 10.69 -9.96 -53.92
CA GLU A 145 10.27 -9.26 -55.13
C GLU A 145 10.66 -7.78 -55.08
N TYR A 146 10.41 -7.13 -53.94
CA TYR A 146 10.77 -5.74 -53.72
C TYR A 146 12.28 -5.51 -53.85
N LEU A 147 13.10 -6.33 -53.18
CA LEU A 147 14.56 -6.20 -53.23
C LEU A 147 15.11 -6.58 -54.61
N ASN A 148 14.54 -7.57 -55.30
CA ASN A 148 14.96 -7.89 -56.66
C ASN A 148 14.75 -6.73 -57.64
N GLN A 149 13.69 -5.94 -57.47
CA GLN A 149 13.42 -4.78 -58.31
C GLN A 149 14.25 -3.56 -57.94
N ASN A 150 14.42 -3.30 -56.63
CA ASN A 150 14.97 -2.04 -56.14
C ASN A 150 16.45 -2.13 -55.69
N ARG A 151 16.89 -3.32 -55.24
CA ARG A 151 18.22 -3.58 -54.66
C ARG A 151 18.72 -5.01 -54.94
N PRO A 152 18.84 -5.45 -56.21
CA PRO A 152 19.09 -6.84 -56.56
C PRO A 152 20.39 -7.42 -55.98
N GLU A 153 21.43 -6.58 -55.84
CA GLU A 153 22.72 -6.96 -55.24
C GLU A 153 22.66 -7.15 -53.71
N GLN A 154 21.60 -6.66 -53.06
CA GLN A 154 21.34 -6.75 -51.63
C GLN A 154 20.06 -7.53 -51.33
N ASN A 155 19.70 -8.49 -52.19
CA ASN A 155 18.55 -9.34 -51.94
C ASN A 155 18.90 -10.42 -50.89
N TYR A 156 18.65 -10.05 -49.63
CA TYR A 156 18.93 -10.88 -48.46
C TYR A 156 18.05 -12.14 -48.41
N ALA A 157 16.82 -12.10 -48.93
CA ALA A 157 15.93 -13.26 -48.97
C ALA A 157 16.47 -14.36 -49.91
N ARG A 158 16.92 -14.00 -51.13
CA ARG A 158 17.60 -14.93 -52.05
C ARG A 158 18.89 -15.46 -51.49
N SER A 159 19.66 -14.58 -50.86
CA SER A 159 20.92 -14.95 -50.24
C SER A 159 20.71 -16.01 -49.16
N TRP A 160 19.77 -15.77 -48.25
CA TRP A 160 19.45 -16.70 -47.17
C TRP A 160 18.87 -18.03 -47.68
N ALA A 161 17.94 -17.98 -48.63
CA ALA A 161 17.30 -19.17 -49.20
C ALA A 161 18.21 -19.97 -50.15
N GLY A 162 19.21 -19.32 -50.77
CA GLY A 162 20.11 -19.92 -51.75
C GLY A 162 19.50 -20.18 -53.13
N SER A 163 18.17 -20.14 -53.28
CA SER A 163 17.47 -20.21 -54.57
C SER A 163 16.04 -19.67 -54.47
N VAL A 164 15.48 -19.20 -55.59
CA VAL A 164 14.09 -18.72 -55.67
C VAL A 164 13.08 -19.83 -55.31
N ALA A 165 13.34 -21.07 -55.72
CA ALA A 165 12.47 -22.20 -55.36
C ALA A 165 12.40 -22.43 -53.85
N LYS A 166 13.51 -22.20 -53.13
CA LYS A 166 13.56 -22.32 -51.67
C LYS A 166 12.87 -21.17 -50.96
N ILE A 167 12.77 -19.99 -51.57
CA ILE A 167 12.02 -18.84 -51.01
C ILE A 167 10.56 -19.21 -50.81
N ALA A 168 9.90 -19.76 -51.82
CA ALA A 168 8.49 -20.14 -51.73
C ALA A 168 8.24 -21.19 -50.63
N GLU A 169 9.15 -22.18 -50.51
CA GLU A 169 9.09 -23.19 -49.45
C GLU A 169 9.23 -22.58 -48.05
N VAL A 170 10.21 -21.70 -47.85
CA VAL A 170 10.49 -21.07 -46.56
C VAL A 170 9.40 -20.05 -46.22
N SER A 171 8.91 -19.29 -47.20
CA SER A 171 7.81 -18.33 -47.04
C SER A 171 6.54 -19.01 -46.56
N ALA A 172 6.12 -20.09 -47.22
CA ALA A 172 4.91 -20.83 -46.82
C ALA A 172 4.98 -21.37 -45.38
N ALA A 173 6.17 -21.66 -44.87
CA ALA A 173 6.37 -22.16 -43.51
C ALA A 173 6.61 -21.05 -42.47
N TYR A 174 7.23 -19.93 -42.85
CA TYR A 174 7.85 -18.99 -41.91
C TYR A 174 7.64 -17.51 -42.21
N SER A 175 6.83 -17.14 -43.21
CA SER A 175 6.34 -15.76 -43.32
C SER A 175 5.31 -15.50 -42.20
N PRO A 176 5.54 -14.54 -41.29
CA PRO A 176 4.60 -14.21 -40.21
C PRO A 176 3.15 -14.04 -40.66
N MET A 177 2.90 -13.48 -41.85
CA MET A 177 1.55 -13.32 -42.40
C MET A 177 0.74 -14.62 -42.50
N TYR A 178 1.41 -15.76 -42.69
CA TYR A 178 0.75 -17.07 -42.77
C TYR A 178 0.66 -17.81 -41.43
N LEU A 179 1.22 -17.21 -40.37
CA LEU A 179 1.28 -17.78 -39.01
C LEU A 179 0.34 -17.09 -38.02
N ILE A 180 -0.35 -16.02 -38.44
CA ILE A 180 -1.29 -15.29 -37.59
C ILE A 180 -2.45 -16.20 -37.18
N SER A 181 -2.82 -16.10 -35.91
CA SER A 181 -3.99 -16.78 -35.34
C SER A 181 -4.58 -15.94 -34.22
N ASP A 182 -5.80 -16.27 -33.78
CA ASP A 182 -6.46 -15.59 -32.66
C ASP A 182 -5.71 -15.75 -31.32
N ASN A 183 -4.73 -16.65 -31.25
CA ASN A 183 -3.88 -16.87 -30.08
C ASN A 183 -2.51 -16.18 -30.16
N ALA A 184 -2.28 -15.34 -31.18
CA ALA A 184 -1.04 -14.59 -31.34
C ALA A 184 -0.71 -13.77 -30.07
N PRO A 185 0.57 -13.67 -29.66
CA PRO A 185 0.93 -12.72 -28.61
C PRO A 185 0.62 -11.28 -29.07
N PRO A 186 0.42 -10.35 -28.13
CA PRO A 186 0.41 -8.92 -28.47
C PRO A 186 1.65 -8.52 -29.26
N VAL A 187 1.49 -7.70 -30.30
CA VAL A 187 2.59 -7.26 -31.17
C VAL A 187 2.62 -5.73 -31.29
N ILE A 188 3.76 -5.12 -30.94
CA ILE A 188 4.07 -3.75 -31.35
C ILE A 188 5.12 -3.78 -32.45
N THR A 189 4.88 -3.03 -33.53
CA THR A 189 5.86 -2.83 -34.62
C THR A 189 6.36 -1.40 -34.61
N ILE A 190 7.69 -1.23 -34.67
CA ILE A 190 8.33 0.07 -34.89
C ILE A 190 8.86 0.10 -36.33
N HIS A 191 8.36 1.00 -37.18
CA HIS A 191 8.74 1.00 -38.59
C HIS A 191 8.80 2.41 -39.20
N GLY A 192 9.83 2.66 -40.01
CA GLY A 192 9.97 3.90 -40.76
C GLY A 192 9.13 3.90 -42.04
N ASP A 193 8.40 4.99 -42.28
CA ASP A 193 7.53 5.15 -43.46
C ASP A 193 8.29 5.42 -44.78
N LYS A 194 9.64 5.48 -44.72
CA LYS A 194 10.57 5.57 -45.85
C LYS A 194 11.56 4.42 -45.89
N ASP A 195 11.23 3.28 -45.27
CA ASP A 195 12.07 2.08 -45.33
C ASP A 195 12.26 1.61 -46.79
N THR A 196 13.53 1.41 -47.15
CA THR A 196 13.98 1.06 -48.50
C THR A 196 14.49 -0.38 -48.61
N VAL A 197 14.31 -1.18 -47.57
CA VAL A 197 14.69 -2.59 -47.50
C VAL A 197 13.45 -3.44 -47.23
N VAL A 198 12.64 -3.08 -46.24
CA VAL A 198 11.38 -3.75 -45.91
C VAL A 198 10.24 -2.77 -46.17
N PRO A 199 9.37 -3.01 -47.18
CA PRO A 199 8.29 -2.09 -47.49
C PRO A 199 7.37 -1.83 -46.29
N PHE A 200 7.03 -0.56 -46.05
CA PHE A 200 6.17 -0.15 -44.93
C PHE A 200 4.80 -0.87 -44.94
N ASP A 201 4.24 -1.12 -46.12
CA ASP A 201 2.99 -1.84 -46.34
C ASP A 201 2.97 -3.24 -45.70
N GLN A 202 4.14 -3.87 -45.46
CA GLN A 202 4.22 -5.14 -44.73
C GLN A 202 3.80 -5.01 -43.26
N ALA A 203 4.18 -3.91 -42.61
CA ALA A 203 3.76 -3.61 -41.25
C ALA A 203 2.27 -3.27 -41.22
N GLU A 204 1.77 -2.47 -42.16
CA GLU A 204 0.35 -2.17 -42.27
C GLU A 204 -0.48 -3.46 -42.47
N SER A 205 -0.03 -4.36 -43.34
CA SER A 205 -0.70 -5.63 -43.62
C SER A 205 -0.72 -6.57 -42.41
N LEU A 206 0.39 -6.64 -41.66
CA LEU A 206 0.45 -7.39 -40.40
C LEU A 206 -0.57 -6.86 -39.40
N HIS A 207 -0.57 -5.56 -39.15
CA HIS A 207 -1.45 -4.94 -38.16
C HIS A 207 -2.92 -4.98 -38.56
N ALA A 208 -3.23 -4.89 -39.85
CA ALA A 208 -4.58 -5.10 -40.37
C ALA A 208 -5.07 -6.55 -40.20
N SER A 209 -4.15 -7.52 -40.09
CA SER A 209 -4.48 -8.95 -40.00
C SER A 209 -4.48 -9.49 -38.57
N LEU A 210 -3.85 -8.80 -37.62
CA LEU A 210 -3.82 -9.20 -36.21
C LEU A 210 -5.18 -8.93 -35.53
N THR A 211 -5.74 -9.96 -34.90
CA THR A 211 -6.96 -9.88 -34.09
C THR A 211 -6.68 -9.68 -32.60
N THR A 212 -5.42 -9.80 -32.19
CA THR A 212 -4.93 -9.64 -30.81
C THR A 212 -4.38 -8.23 -30.58
N PRO A 213 -4.20 -7.77 -29.32
CA PRO A 213 -3.72 -6.41 -29.03
C PRO A 213 -2.45 -6.08 -29.81
N ASN A 214 -2.48 -5.01 -30.60
CA ASN A 214 -1.35 -4.65 -31.45
C ASN A 214 -1.22 -3.14 -31.64
N SER A 215 -0.02 -2.67 -31.98
CA SER A 215 0.27 -1.26 -32.22
C SER A 215 1.33 -1.08 -33.30
N LEU A 216 1.09 -0.19 -34.26
CA LEU A 216 2.07 0.20 -35.27
C LEU A 216 2.59 1.61 -34.96
N GLN A 217 3.82 1.70 -34.48
CA GLN A 217 4.51 2.97 -34.26
C GLN A 217 5.27 3.35 -35.53
N THR A 218 4.67 4.25 -36.29
CA THR A 218 5.29 4.84 -37.48
C THR A 218 6.35 5.86 -37.07
N LEU A 219 7.57 5.69 -37.58
CA LEU A 219 8.65 6.67 -37.47
C LEU A 219 8.65 7.52 -38.74
N THR A 220 7.95 8.67 -38.70
CA THR A 220 7.84 9.57 -39.85
C THR A 220 9.22 10.01 -40.36
N GLY A 221 9.44 9.86 -41.67
CA GLY A 221 10.72 10.09 -42.34
C GLY A 221 11.79 9.03 -42.06
N GLY A 222 11.50 7.99 -41.28
CA GLY A 222 12.44 6.95 -40.91
C GLY A 222 12.71 5.97 -42.05
N ASN A 223 13.96 5.54 -42.20
CA ASN A 223 14.37 4.48 -43.15
C ASN A 223 14.54 3.13 -42.42
N HIS A 224 15.18 2.13 -43.02
CA HIS A 224 15.46 0.82 -42.40
C HIS A 224 16.43 0.88 -41.21
N SER A 225 17.20 1.95 -41.08
CA SER A 225 18.21 2.15 -40.04
C SER A 225 18.53 3.64 -39.89
N GLY A 226 19.32 4.00 -38.88
CA GLY A 226 19.78 5.38 -38.68
C GLY A 226 18.71 6.33 -38.14
N PHE A 227 17.80 5.81 -37.30
CA PHE A 227 16.84 6.65 -36.60
C PHE A 227 17.53 7.67 -35.71
N THR A 228 16.90 8.83 -35.56
CA THR A 228 17.34 9.89 -34.66
C THR A 228 17.15 9.49 -33.20
N ASP A 229 17.88 10.11 -32.27
CA ASP A 229 17.71 9.89 -30.82
C ASP A 229 16.26 10.13 -30.37
N LYS A 230 15.58 11.13 -30.97
CA LYS A 230 14.17 11.40 -30.71
C LYS A 230 13.28 10.23 -31.16
N GLN A 231 13.48 9.71 -32.37
CA GLN A 231 12.72 8.58 -32.87
C GLN A 231 12.94 7.32 -32.02
N TYR A 232 14.18 7.06 -31.58
CA TYR A 232 14.45 5.97 -30.64
C TYR A 232 13.75 6.18 -29.31
N LYS A 233 13.82 7.39 -28.73
CA LYS A 233 13.14 7.72 -27.49
C LYS A 233 11.62 7.51 -27.60
N ASP A 234 11.00 8.06 -28.64
CA ASP A 234 9.56 7.93 -28.88
C ASP A 234 9.16 6.46 -29.07
N ALA A 235 9.97 5.68 -29.80
CA ALA A 235 9.75 4.24 -29.97
C ALA A 235 9.83 3.47 -28.64
N TYR A 236 10.83 3.74 -27.79
CA TYR A 236 10.95 3.07 -26.49
C TYR A 236 9.82 3.46 -25.52
N VAL A 237 9.35 4.71 -25.56
CA VAL A 237 8.15 5.12 -24.82
C VAL A 237 6.94 4.30 -25.27
N ALA A 238 6.68 4.25 -26.58
CA ALA A 238 5.58 3.47 -27.14
C ALA A 238 5.68 1.96 -26.81
N ILE A 239 6.90 1.40 -26.86
CA ILE A 239 7.17 0.01 -26.49
C ILE A 239 6.82 -0.24 -25.04
N PHE A 240 7.38 0.54 -24.11
CA PHE A 240 7.13 0.27 -22.70
C PHE A 240 5.68 0.53 -22.35
N GLU A 241 5.04 1.54 -22.92
CA GLU A 241 3.60 1.74 -22.77
C GLU A 241 2.75 0.57 -23.30
N PHE A 242 3.18 -0.07 -24.38
CA PHE A 242 2.50 -1.23 -24.95
C PHE A 242 2.77 -2.51 -24.14
N LEU A 243 3.94 -2.63 -23.53
CA LEU A 243 4.30 -3.77 -22.66
C LEU A 243 3.68 -3.62 -21.26
N ASP A 244 3.41 -2.40 -20.84
CA ASP A 244 2.85 -2.02 -19.53
C ASP A 244 1.32 -1.90 -19.58
N ILE A 245 0.62 -2.90 -20.15
CA ILE A 245 -0.87 -3.01 -20.08
C ILE A 245 -1.29 -3.59 -18.71
N HIS A 246 -0.50 -3.31 -17.68
CA HIS A 246 -0.74 -3.70 -16.32
C HIS A 246 -1.20 -2.48 -15.54
N VAL A 247 -2.26 -2.62 -14.76
CA VAL A 247 -2.68 -1.58 -13.82
C VAL A 247 -1.74 -1.63 -12.62
N ASP A 248 -1.09 -0.52 -12.30
CA ASP A 248 -0.31 -0.41 -11.05
C ASP A 248 -1.25 -0.65 -9.85
N ASN A 249 -0.73 -1.26 -8.79
CA ASN A 249 -1.48 -1.29 -7.53
C ASN A 249 -1.70 0.13 -7.01
N PHE A 250 -2.83 0.35 -6.35
CA PHE A 250 -3.19 1.62 -5.75
C PHE A 250 -4.11 1.42 -4.55
N VAL A 251 -4.15 2.43 -3.69
CA VAL A 251 -5.14 2.57 -2.62
C VAL A 251 -5.86 3.90 -2.77
N LEU A 252 -7.19 3.86 -2.90
CA LEU A 252 -8.04 5.05 -2.90
C LEU A 252 -9.10 4.94 -1.79
N LEU A 253 -9.51 6.08 -1.25
CA LEU A 253 -10.64 6.16 -0.33
C LEU A 253 -11.94 6.28 -1.11
N ASP A 254 -13.03 5.69 -0.63
CA ASP A 254 -14.35 5.92 -1.21
C ASP A 254 -15.09 7.12 -0.59
N GLN A 255 -16.29 7.40 -1.08
CA GLN A 255 -17.13 8.49 -0.58
C GLN A 255 -17.53 8.38 0.90
N ARG A 256 -17.39 7.19 1.50
CA ARG A 256 -17.64 6.92 2.93
C ARG A 256 -16.35 6.99 3.76
N GLY A 257 -15.20 7.15 3.10
CA GLY A 257 -13.89 7.18 3.73
C GLY A 257 -13.28 5.80 3.95
N ASP A 258 -13.78 4.74 3.31
CA ASP A 258 -13.17 3.40 3.37
C ASP A 258 -12.03 3.27 2.33
N ALA A 259 -10.93 2.62 2.69
CA ALA A 259 -9.82 2.36 1.76
C ALA A 259 -10.07 1.11 0.91
N HIS A 260 -9.72 1.20 -0.38
CA HIS A 260 -9.81 0.09 -1.34
C HIS A 260 -8.46 -0.08 -2.05
N GLU A 261 -7.82 -1.24 -1.87
CA GLU A 261 -6.55 -1.61 -2.49
C GLU A 261 -6.78 -2.62 -3.64
N LEU A 262 -6.24 -2.37 -4.83
CA LEU A 262 -6.38 -3.31 -5.95
C LEU A 262 -5.80 -4.70 -5.64
N PHE A 263 -4.60 -4.77 -5.04
CA PHE A 263 -3.92 -6.03 -4.71
C PHE A 263 -4.70 -6.91 -3.74
N TYR A 264 -5.45 -6.30 -2.81
CA TYR A 264 -6.30 -7.05 -1.87
C TYR A 264 -7.35 -7.91 -2.60
N HIS A 265 -7.73 -7.52 -3.81
CA HIS A 265 -8.67 -8.26 -4.66
C HIS A 265 -8.01 -9.27 -5.61
N ARG A 266 -6.73 -9.64 -5.42
CA ARG A 266 -6.02 -10.65 -6.25
C ARG A 266 -6.71 -12.02 -6.34
N SER A 267 -7.56 -12.35 -5.37
CA SER A 267 -8.36 -13.59 -5.35
C SER A 267 -9.72 -13.44 -6.03
N SER A 268 -10.18 -12.21 -6.28
CA SER A 268 -11.38 -11.95 -7.09
C SER A 268 -11.08 -12.36 -8.53
N PRO A 269 -11.98 -13.07 -9.23
CA PRO A 269 -11.81 -13.35 -10.64
C PRO A 269 -11.73 -12.10 -11.53
N ALA A 270 -12.43 -11.02 -11.15
CA ALA A 270 -12.46 -9.76 -11.91
C ALA A 270 -12.67 -8.55 -10.99
N VAL A 271 -12.05 -7.43 -11.38
CA VAL A 271 -12.34 -6.09 -10.83
C VAL A 271 -12.85 -5.22 -11.96
N VAL A 272 -13.99 -4.58 -11.78
CA VAL A 272 -14.66 -3.76 -12.79
C VAL A 272 -14.73 -2.32 -12.32
N ILE A 273 -14.13 -1.41 -13.07
CA ILE A 273 -14.06 0.02 -12.73
C ILE A 273 -14.78 0.80 -13.82
N MET A 274 -15.68 1.71 -13.45
CA MET A 274 -16.23 2.70 -14.38
C MET A 274 -15.79 4.11 -13.96
N THR A 275 -15.18 4.87 -14.86
CA THR A 275 -14.85 6.28 -14.59
C THR A 275 -16.12 7.08 -14.39
N TYR A 276 -16.10 7.93 -13.36
CA TYR A 276 -17.27 8.60 -12.83
C TYR A 276 -17.06 10.10 -12.81
N ALA A 277 -18.01 10.82 -13.37
CA ALA A 277 -18.14 12.26 -13.23
C ALA A 277 -19.63 12.57 -13.06
N GLN A 278 -20.01 13.04 -11.88
CA GLN A 278 -21.39 13.34 -11.53
C GLN A 278 -21.99 14.44 -12.42
N SER A 279 -21.16 15.39 -12.84
CA SER A 279 -21.53 16.46 -13.77
C SER A 279 -21.85 15.95 -15.18
N CYS A 280 -21.48 14.70 -15.50
CA CYS A 280 -21.67 14.11 -16.82
C CYS A 280 -23.00 13.35 -16.93
N LYS A 281 -23.90 13.84 -17.80
CA LYS A 281 -25.19 13.17 -18.05
C LYS A 281 -25.04 11.74 -18.58
N ALA A 282 -24.10 11.50 -19.50
CA ALA A 282 -23.88 10.16 -20.06
C ALA A 282 -23.49 9.14 -18.97
N VAL A 283 -22.72 9.57 -17.96
CA VAL A 283 -22.34 8.73 -16.82
C VAL A 283 -23.53 8.47 -15.90
N THR A 284 -24.26 9.51 -15.52
CA THR A 284 -25.43 9.36 -14.63
C THR A 284 -26.53 8.49 -15.27
N ASP A 285 -26.73 8.58 -16.59
CA ASP A 285 -27.63 7.70 -17.34
C ASP A 285 -27.12 6.23 -17.40
N ALA A 286 -25.81 6.01 -17.31
CA ALA A 286 -25.17 4.69 -17.34
C ALA A 286 -25.19 3.93 -16.00
N ILE A 287 -25.35 4.64 -14.88
CA ILE A 287 -25.31 4.08 -13.52
C ILE A 287 -26.28 2.90 -13.31
N PRO A 288 -27.56 2.95 -13.72
CA PRO A 288 -28.48 1.83 -13.53
C PRO A 288 -28.01 0.55 -14.23
N ALA A 289 -27.41 0.67 -15.43
CA ALA A 289 -26.87 -0.48 -16.16
C ALA A 289 -25.64 -1.07 -15.45
N PHE A 290 -24.78 -0.22 -14.91
CA PHE A 290 -23.60 -0.65 -14.15
C PHE A 290 -23.99 -1.32 -12.83
N GLN A 291 -24.98 -0.79 -12.09
CA GLN A 291 -25.53 -1.42 -10.89
C GLN A 291 -26.18 -2.78 -11.19
N ALA A 292 -26.92 -2.90 -12.30
CA ALA A 292 -27.49 -4.18 -12.73
C ALA A 292 -26.40 -5.22 -13.07
N LEU A 293 -25.28 -4.78 -13.66
CA LEU A 293 -24.13 -5.64 -13.91
C LEU A 293 -23.46 -6.10 -12.60
N LYS A 294 -23.29 -5.19 -11.63
CA LYS A 294 -22.84 -5.55 -10.28
C LYS A 294 -23.75 -6.58 -9.63
N GLN A 295 -25.07 -6.36 -9.68
CA GLN A 295 -26.05 -7.29 -9.09
C GLN A 295 -25.98 -8.68 -9.72
N LYS A 296 -25.71 -8.78 -11.03
CA LYS A 296 -25.56 -10.05 -11.74
C LYS A 296 -24.34 -10.85 -11.27
N TYR A 297 -23.26 -10.18 -10.89
CA TYR A 297 -21.96 -10.79 -10.52
C TYR A 297 -21.61 -10.60 -9.04
N ASP A 298 -22.61 -10.32 -8.20
CA ASP A 298 -22.42 -10.10 -6.78
C ASP A 298 -21.73 -11.31 -6.12
N GLY A 299 -20.70 -11.03 -5.32
CA GLY A 299 -19.85 -12.06 -4.70
C GLY A 299 -18.88 -12.80 -5.64
N GLN A 300 -18.90 -12.54 -6.95
CA GLN A 300 -18.00 -13.16 -7.94
C GLN A 300 -17.05 -12.17 -8.63
N ALA A 301 -17.35 -10.88 -8.59
CA ALA A 301 -16.48 -9.81 -9.09
C ALA A 301 -16.64 -8.56 -8.21
N THR A 302 -15.62 -7.70 -8.21
CA THR A 302 -15.61 -6.44 -7.48
C THR A 302 -15.94 -5.30 -8.42
N PHE A 303 -16.75 -4.33 -7.97
CA PHE A 303 -17.21 -3.20 -8.79
C PHE A 303 -16.95 -1.88 -8.08
N TRP A 304 -16.36 -0.94 -8.81
CA TRP A 304 -16.06 0.41 -8.33
C TRP A 304 -16.42 1.47 -9.35
N LEU A 305 -16.84 2.63 -8.85
CA LEU A 305 -16.82 3.88 -9.60
C LEU A 305 -15.50 4.58 -9.28
N LEU A 306 -14.83 5.15 -10.27
CA LEU A 306 -13.60 5.94 -10.09
C LEU A 306 -13.92 7.40 -10.35
N ASN A 307 -14.02 8.21 -9.30
CA ASN A 307 -14.31 9.64 -9.43
C ASN A 307 -13.14 10.35 -10.11
N SER A 308 -13.36 10.78 -11.35
CA SER A 308 -12.41 11.56 -12.16
C SER A 308 -12.83 13.03 -12.25
N ASP A 309 -13.73 13.47 -11.36
CA ASP A 309 -14.21 14.85 -11.24
C ASP A 309 -13.83 15.41 -9.86
N THR A 310 -12.89 16.36 -9.85
CA THR A 310 -12.37 16.99 -8.62
C THR A 310 -13.14 18.25 -8.23
N SER A 311 -14.31 18.52 -8.83
CA SER A 311 -15.08 19.75 -8.59
C SER A 311 -15.88 19.74 -7.28
N MET A 312 -16.11 18.58 -6.68
CA MET A 312 -16.88 18.41 -5.45
C MET A 312 -16.03 17.81 -4.34
N ASP A 313 -16.31 18.23 -3.11
CA ASP A 313 -15.74 17.58 -1.94
C ASP A 313 -16.42 16.22 -1.66
N ARG A 314 -15.78 15.41 -0.81
CA ARG A 314 -16.29 14.07 -0.47
C ARG A 314 -17.71 14.07 0.10
N LYS A 315 -18.03 15.06 0.94
CA LYS A 315 -19.33 15.12 1.63
C LYS A 315 -20.44 15.39 0.62
N GLN A 316 -20.21 16.31 -0.32
CA GLN A 316 -21.10 16.58 -1.43
C GLN A 316 -21.28 15.35 -2.32
N LEU A 317 -20.17 14.67 -2.65
CA LEU A 317 -20.20 13.42 -3.43
C LEU A 317 -21.04 12.34 -2.75
N ALA A 318 -20.84 12.12 -1.44
CA ALA A 318 -21.59 11.13 -0.67
C ALA A 318 -23.10 11.45 -0.62
N GLN A 319 -23.47 12.71 -0.37
CA GLN A 319 -24.87 13.15 -0.35
C GLN A 319 -25.56 12.97 -1.70
N GLN A 320 -24.86 13.26 -2.80
CA GLN A 320 -25.39 13.11 -4.15
C GLN A 320 -25.49 11.64 -4.56
N ALA A 321 -24.50 10.83 -4.20
CA ALA A 321 -24.55 9.38 -4.41
C ALA A 321 -25.75 8.74 -3.71
N GLU A 322 -26.02 9.14 -2.45
CA GLU A 322 -27.19 8.70 -1.70
C GLU A 322 -28.50 9.14 -2.37
N ALA A 323 -28.60 10.43 -2.74
CA ALA A 323 -29.78 10.96 -3.44
C ALA A 323 -30.03 10.29 -4.79
N ALA A 324 -28.98 9.82 -5.46
CA ALA A 324 -29.03 9.10 -6.73
C ALA A 324 -29.22 7.57 -6.57
N GLY A 325 -29.24 7.04 -5.35
CA GLY A 325 -29.37 5.60 -5.09
C GLY A 325 -28.14 4.77 -5.50
N ILE A 326 -26.95 5.38 -5.50
CA ILE A 326 -25.69 4.72 -5.86
C ILE A 326 -25.17 3.94 -4.65
N ASP A 327 -25.28 2.61 -4.72
CA ASP A 327 -24.81 1.67 -3.69
C ASP A 327 -23.35 1.20 -3.91
N LEU A 328 -22.68 1.71 -4.95
CA LEU A 328 -21.31 1.33 -5.29
C LEU A 328 -20.30 2.20 -4.52
N PRO A 329 -19.12 1.66 -4.15
CA PRO A 329 -18.00 2.49 -3.75
C PRO A 329 -17.59 3.42 -4.91
N ILE A 330 -17.47 4.70 -4.61
CA ILE A 330 -16.96 5.75 -5.50
C ILE A 330 -15.58 6.12 -4.99
N LEU A 331 -14.55 5.53 -5.59
CA LEU A 331 -13.16 5.76 -5.27
C LEU A 331 -12.78 7.19 -5.66
N GLN A 332 -12.22 7.94 -4.72
CA GLN A 332 -11.79 9.31 -4.92
C GLN A 332 -10.37 9.35 -5.46
N ASP A 333 -10.23 9.71 -6.73
CA ASP A 333 -8.93 9.95 -7.35
C ASP A 333 -8.61 11.45 -7.36
N ASP A 334 -8.44 12.04 -6.17
CA ASP A 334 -8.18 13.48 -6.01
C ASP A 334 -6.93 13.94 -6.78
N THR A 335 -5.97 13.02 -6.97
CA THR A 335 -4.74 13.26 -7.73
C THR A 335 -4.89 13.11 -9.23
N LEU A 336 -5.97 12.47 -9.69
CA LEU A 336 -6.16 11.99 -11.07
C LEU A 336 -5.09 11.00 -11.57
N LEU A 337 -4.12 10.61 -10.74
CA LEU A 337 -3.02 9.75 -11.16
C LEU A 337 -3.45 8.32 -11.47
N ILE A 338 -4.56 7.85 -10.87
CA ILE A 338 -5.06 6.49 -11.11
C ILE A 338 -5.81 6.43 -12.44
N SER A 339 -6.71 7.37 -12.68
CA SER A 339 -7.41 7.55 -13.96
C SER A 339 -6.44 7.82 -15.12
N GLU A 340 -5.39 8.62 -14.90
CA GLU A 340 -4.27 8.78 -15.84
C GLU A 340 -3.55 7.45 -16.11
N SER A 341 -3.24 6.67 -15.07
CA SER A 341 -2.56 5.37 -15.22
C SER A 341 -3.39 4.33 -16.01
N LEU A 342 -4.72 4.40 -15.89
CA LEU A 342 -5.65 3.61 -16.70
C LEU A 342 -5.77 4.11 -18.15
N LYS A 343 -5.12 5.24 -18.47
CA LYS A 343 -5.24 5.98 -19.72
C LYS A 343 -6.68 6.33 -20.06
N ALA A 344 -7.52 6.57 -19.04
CA ALA A 344 -8.91 6.97 -19.22
C ALA A 344 -8.95 8.33 -19.91
N GLN A 345 -9.81 8.48 -20.91
CA GLN A 345 -9.98 9.74 -21.68
C GLN A 345 -11.34 10.37 -21.42
N GLN A 346 -12.34 9.54 -21.11
CA GLN A 346 -13.71 9.97 -20.89
C GLN A 346 -14.29 9.37 -19.61
N ALA A 347 -15.17 10.13 -18.96
CA ALA A 347 -16.02 9.66 -17.89
C ALA A 347 -17.10 8.74 -18.48
N GLY A 348 -17.29 7.56 -17.88
CA GLY A 348 -18.19 6.50 -18.36
C GLY A 348 -17.48 5.34 -19.05
N GLU A 349 -16.14 5.38 -19.12
CA GLU A 349 -15.34 4.26 -19.57
C GLU A 349 -15.33 3.14 -18.53
N VAL A 350 -15.65 1.92 -18.97
CA VAL A 350 -15.62 0.70 -18.17
C VAL A 350 -14.35 -0.08 -18.46
N PHE A 351 -13.64 -0.43 -17.40
CA PHE A 351 -12.45 -1.28 -17.40
C PHE A 351 -12.77 -2.60 -16.70
N VAL A 352 -12.44 -3.73 -17.31
CA VAL A 352 -12.46 -5.05 -16.65
C VAL A 352 -11.03 -5.51 -16.49
N LEU A 353 -10.62 -5.67 -15.23
CA LEU A 353 -9.27 -6.07 -14.84
C LEU A 353 -9.27 -7.54 -14.40
N ASP A 354 -8.23 -8.27 -14.80
CA ASP A 354 -7.87 -9.53 -14.16
C ASP A 354 -6.89 -9.23 -13.02
N PRO A 355 -7.29 -9.25 -11.74
CA PRO A 355 -6.41 -8.87 -10.63
C PRO A 355 -5.36 -9.94 -10.29
N ARG A 356 -5.37 -11.10 -10.97
CA ARG A 356 -4.31 -12.13 -10.85
C ARG A 356 -3.11 -11.80 -11.72
N THR A 357 -3.37 -11.18 -12.87
CA THR A 357 -2.36 -10.78 -13.86
C THR A 357 -2.20 -9.26 -13.98
N TRP A 358 -3.07 -8.50 -13.33
CA TRP A 358 -3.20 -7.03 -13.38
C TRP A 358 -3.49 -6.47 -14.78
N GLN A 359 -3.96 -7.30 -15.70
CA GLN A 359 -4.23 -6.90 -17.07
C GLN A 359 -5.61 -6.28 -17.26
N ILE A 360 -5.68 -5.25 -18.10
CA ILE A 360 -6.95 -4.73 -18.61
C ILE A 360 -7.45 -5.65 -19.73
N THR A 361 -8.52 -6.39 -19.49
CA THR A 361 -9.12 -7.35 -20.43
C THR A 361 -10.29 -6.77 -21.24
N TYR A 362 -10.89 -5.69 -20.77
CA TYR A 362 -11.87 -4.91 -21.50
C TYR A 362 -11.74 -3.43 -21.16
N ARG A 363 -11.87 -2.58 -22.17
CA ARG A 363 -12.05 -1.13 -22.09
C ARG A 363 -13.15 -0.71 -23.06
N GLY A 364 -14.16 0.01 -22.61
CA GLY A 364 -15.25 0.45 -23.48
C GLY A 364 -16.49 0.94 -22.75
N PRO A 365 -17.61 1.17 -23.44
CA PRO A 365 -18.82 1.69 -22.82
C PRO A 365 -19.58 0.58 -22.10
N ILE A 366 -20.44 0.94 -21.14
CA ILE A 366 -21.38 -0.01 -20.51
C ILE A 366 -22.46 -0.49 -21.48
N THR A 367 -22.78 0.29 -22.53
CA THR A 367 -23.82 -0.04 -23.52
C THR A 367 -23.48 -1.28 -24.34
N SER A 368 -22.19 -1.66 -24.41
CA SER A 368 -21.72 -2.96 -24.88
C SER A 368 -21.78 -4.03 -23.77
N ALA A 369 -22.79 -3.98 -22.89
CA ALA A 369 -22.93 -4.83 -21.71
C ALA A 369 -22.79 -6.33 -22.01
N GLY A 370 -23.13 -6.77 -23.22
CA GLY A 370 -22.85 -8.13 -23.69
C GLY A 370 -21.37 -8.47 -23.65
N GLU A 371 -20.51 -7.64 -24.25
CA GLU A 371 -19.06 -7.85 -24.28
C GLU A 371 -18.41 -7.71 -22.89
N THR A 372 -18.82 -6.72 -22.09
CA THR A 372 -18.33 -6.57 -20.70
C THR A 372 -18.71 -7.78 -19.87
N SER A 373 -19.97 -8.21 -19.93
CA SER A 373 -20.48 -9.38 -19.19
C SER A 373 -19.84 -10.68 -19.65
N GLU A 374 -19.60 -10.88 -20.94
CA GLU A 374 -18.86 -12.02 -21.48
C GLU A 374 -17.42 -12.06 -20.94
N THR A 375 -16.75 -10.91 -20.88
CA THR A 375 -15.38 -10.80 -20.38
C THR A 375 -15.31 -11.18 -18.89
N ILE A 376 -16.23 -10.64 -18.08
CA ILE A 376 -16.34 -11.00 -16.65
C ILE A 376 -16.63 -12.50 -16.48
N ALA A 377 -17.56 -13.06 -17.27
CA ALA A 377 -17.88 -14.48 -17.21
C ALA A 377 -16.69 -15.37 -17.61
N ALA A 378 -15.90 -14.97 -18.61
CA ALA A 378 -14.69 -15.67 -19.02
C ALA A 378 -13.64 -15.68 -17.91
N LEU A 379 -13.41 -14.55 -17.24
CA LEU A 379 -12.48 -14.45 -16.11
C LEU A 379 -12.92 -15.31 -14.92
N ILE A 380 -14.21 -15.32 -14.58
CA ILE A 380 -14.80 -16.19 -13.56
C ILE A 380 -14.59 -17.67 -13.92
N ALA A 381 -14.71 -18.02 -15.19
CA ALA A 381 -14.43 -19.37 -15.69
C ALA A 381 -12.93 -19.72 -15.75
N GLY A 382 -12.03 -18.83 -15.29
CA GLY A 382 -10.58 -19.05 -15.30
C GLY A 382 -9.93 -18.89 -16.68
N GLN A 383 -10.62 -18.26 -17.62
CA GLN A 383 -10.10 -17.98 -18.96
C GLN A 383 -9.35 -16.65 -18.98
N SER A 384 -8.48 -16.47 -19.98
CA SER A 384 -7.76 -15.20 -20.24
C SER A 384 -8.32 -14.56 -21.52
N PRO A 385 -9.43 -13.80 -21.45
CA PRO A 385 -10.02 -13.17 -22.62
C PRO A 385 -9.04 -12.17 -23.24
N ALA A 386 -9.00 -12.11 -24.57
CA ALA A 386 -8.20 -11.11 -25.28
C ALA A 386 -8.72 -9.70 -24.96
N GLY A 387 -7.79 -8.76 -24.77
CA GLY A 387 -8.10 -7.36 -24.49
C GLY A 387 -9.01 -6.76 -25.56
N LYS A 388 -10.23 -6.36 -25.19
CA LYS A 388 -11.15 -5.61 -26.06
C LYS A 388 -11.04 -4.12 -25.76
N ASN A 389 -10.94 -3.29 -26.79
CA ASN A 389 -10.95 -1.83 -26.68
C ASN A 389 -12.06 -1.26 -27.58
N ARG A 390 -12.93 -0.40 -27.03
CA ARG A 390 -14.05 0.25 -27.72
C ARG A 390 -14.06 1.73 -27.38
N SER A 391 -14.41 2.56 -28.36
CA SER A 391 -14.67 3.98 -28.13
C SER A 391 -15.88 4.18 -27.22
N VAL A 392 -15.81 5.18 -26.35
CA VAL A 392 -16.90 5.60 -25.48
C VAL A 392 -17.44 6.95 -25.96
N GLU A 393 -18.72 7.21 -25.70
CA GLU A 393 -19.34 8.52 -25.83
C GLU A 393 -19.61 9.05 -24.42
N GLY A 394 -18.59 9.69 -23.83
CA GLY A 394 -18.60 10.25 -22.49
C GLY A 394 -18.07 11.67 -22.45
N CYS A 395 -18.03 12.26 -21.26
CA CYS A 395 -17.45 13.59 -21.05
C CYS A 395 -15.92 13.48 -20.94
N GLU A 396 -15.18 14.39 -21.57
CA GLU A 396 -13.72 14.40 -21.52
C GLU A 396 -13.20 14.57 -20.08
N ILE A 397 -12.22 13.76 -19.68
CA ILE A 397 -11.50 13.92 -18.42
C ILE A 397 -10.30 14.84 -18.67
N SER A 398 -10.17 15.89 -17.87
CA SER A 398 -9.07 16.84 -17.99
C SER A 398 -7.94 16.49 -17.02
N TYR A 399 -6.72 16.37 -17.57
CA TYR A 399 -5.49 16.14 -16.80
C TYR A 399 -4.56 17.36 -16.88
N PRO A 400 -4.86 18.45 -16.15
CA PRO A 400 -4.20 19.74 -16.34
C PRO A 400 -2.69 19.70 -16.10
N ARG A 401 -2.20 18.83 -15.22
CA ARG A 401 -0.77 18.72 -14.87
C ARG A 401 0.04 17.75 -15.72
N GLN A 402 -0.60 16.83 -16.45
CA GLN A 402 0.09 15.91 -17.35
C GLN A 402 0.94 16.66 -18.40
N THR A 403 0.45 17.82 -18.86
CA THR A 403 1.15 18.68 -19.83
C THR A 403 2.33 19.48 -19.24
N GLN A 404 2.48 19.52 -17.92
CA GLN A 404 3.53 20.29 -17.22
C GLN A 404 4.68 19.41 -16.71
N THR A 405 4.61 18.10 -16.92
CA THR A 405 5.61 17.09 -16.50
C THR A 405 7.06 17.44 -16.84
N GLN A 406 7.32 18.09 -17.98
CA GLN A 406 8.68 18.47 -18.41
C GLN A 406 9.29 19.65 -17.62
N GLN A 407 8.53 20.30 -16.74
CA GLN A 407 8.97 21.49 -15.99
C GLN A 407 9.32 21.20 -14.52
N ILE A 408 9.15 19.96 -14.04
CA ILE A 408 9.37 19.63 -12.62
C ILE A 408 10.87 19.47 -12.35
N SER A 409 11.43 20.35 -11.52
CA SER A 409 12.86 20.36 -11.17
C SER A 409 13.17 19.39 -10.05
N TYR A 410 14.17 18.52 -10.24
CA TYR A 410 14.67 17.70 -9.13
C TYR A 410 15.22 18.57 -8.00
N ALA A 411 16.06 19.55 -8.31
CA ALA A 411 16.78 20.33 -7.29
C ALA A 411 15.87 21.32 -6.56
N ASP A 412 14.90 21.92 -7.25
CA ASP A 412 14.09 23.01 -6.69
C ASP A 412 12.71 22.55 -6.19
N THR A 413 12.26 21.35 -6.58
CA THR A 413 10.93 20.82 -6.24
C THR A 413 11.02 19.48 -5.53
N ILE A 414 11.62 18.47 -6.16
CA ILE A 414 11.57 17.10 -5.64
C ILE A 414 12.50 16.89 -4.44
N ALA A 415 13.75 17.35 -4.49
CA ALA A 415 14.68 17.18 -3.38
C ALA A 415 14.20 17.88 -2.10
N PRO A 416 13.72 19.15 -2.14
CA PRO A 416 13.08 19.79 -0.98
C PRO A 416 11.89 19.01 -0.42
N LEU A 417 11.03 18.48 -1.30
CA LEU A 417 9.89 17.66 -0.90
C LEU A 417 10.35 16.39 -0.17
N LEU A 418 11.33 15.68 -0.73
CA LEU A 418 11.89 14.47 -0.11
C LEU A 418 12.57 14.78 1.23
N GLN A 419 13.32 15.89 1.33
CA GLN A 419 13.94 16.35 2.58
C GLN A 419 12.90 16.53 3.67
N GLN A 420 11.80 17.22 3.36
CA GLN A 420 10.75 17.53 4.31
C GLN A 420 9.93 16.30 4.74
N LYS A 421 9.63 15.39 3.79
CA LYS A 421 8.63 14.33 4.01
C LYS A 421 9.23 12.93 4.22
N CYS A 422 10.45 12.69 3.73
CA CYS A 422 11.01 11.34 3.62
C CYS A 422 12.39 11.20 4.30
N VAL A 423 13.31 12.15 4.11
CA VAL A 423 14.71 12.04 4.58
C VAL A 423 14.81 11.93 6.10
N VAL A 424 13.85 12.51 6.85
CA VAL A 424 13.80 12.39 8.32
C VAL A 424 13.86 10.92 8.78
N CYS A 425 13.14 10.03 8.09
CA CYS A 425 13.21 8.58 8.35
C CYS A 425 14.28 7.90 7.50
N HIS A 426 14.49 8.36 6.26
CA HIS A 426 15.47 7.83 5.31
C HIS A 426 16.83 8.55 5.40
N THR A 427 17.36 8.72 6.61
CA THR A 427 18.75 9.14 6.85
C THR A 427 19.60 7.95 7.27
N GLU A 428 20.92 8.10 7.31
CA GLU A 428 21.82 7.04 7.77
C GLU A 428 21.55 6.70 9.25
N GLY A 429 21.29 5.42 9.54
CA GLY A 429 20.87 4.95 10.87
C GLY A 429 19.42 5.32 11.26
N GLY A 430 18.64 5.88 10.33
CA GLY A 430 17.21 6.14 10.50
C GLY A 430 16.35 4.88 10.38
N LEU A 431 15.02 5.05 10.50
CA LEU A 431 14.03 3.96 10.41
C LEU A 431 13.88 3.40 8.99
N GLY A 432 14.19 4.21 7.97
CA GLY A 432 14.09 3.82 6.58
C GLY A 432 15.16 2.78 6.21
N PRO A 433 14.85 1.79 5.36
CA PRO A 433 15.78 0.70 5.03
C PRO A 433 17.02 1.15 4.23
N TRP A 434 17.03 2.38 3.72
CA TRP A 434 18.14 2.96 2.98
C TRP A 434 18.10 4.50 3.05
N PRO A 435 19.27 5.17 3.01
CA PRO A 435 19.36 6.63 3.09
C PRO A 435 19.08 7.32 1.75
N MET A 436 18.27 8.38 1.77
CA MET A 436 17.95 9.27 0.65
C MET A 436 18.99 10.39 0.50
N ASN A 437 20.26 10.02 0.31
CA ASN A 437 21.41 10.94 0.37
C ASN A 437 22.03 11.30 -1.01
N SER A 438 21.39 10.89 -2.11
CA SER A 438 21.81 11.29 -3.46
C SER A 438 20.71 11.06 -4.48
N TYR A 439 20.73 11.84 -5.55
CA TYR A 439 19.87 11.66 -6.72
C TYR A 439 19.98 10.25 -7.30
N THR A 440 21.18 9.68 -7.40
CA THR A 440 21.35 8.35 -8.02
C THR A 440 20.61 7.28 -7.22
N MET A 441 20.60 7.40 -5.88
CA MET A 441 19.77 6.54 -5.03
C MET A 441 18.29 6.78 -5.31
N ILE A 442 17.82 8.04 -5.29
CA ILE A 442 16.41 8.36 -5.58
C ILE A 442 15.98 7.83 -6.94
N GLN A 443 16.78 8.03 -7.99
CA GLN A 443 16.48 7.57 -9.33
C GLN A 443 16.39 6.03 -9.39
N GLY A 444 17.29 5.31 -8.71
CA GLY A 444 17.26 3.85 -8.64
C GLY A 444 16.02 3.31 -7.92
N PHE A 445 15.54 4.01 -6.90
CA PHE A 445 14.34 3.63 -6.13
C PHE A 445 13.05 4.28 -6.65
N ALA A 446 13.09 5.12 -7.68
CA ALA A 446 11.94 5.85 -8.19
C ALA A 446 10.70 4.96 -8.50
N PRO A 447 10.83 3.76 -9.11
CA PRO A 447 9.68 2.87 -9.30
C PRO A 447 9.06 2.38 -7.98
N MET A 448 9.89 2.12 -6.97
CA MET A 448 9.43 1.74 -5.63
C MET A 448 8.72 2.93 -4.97
N ILE A 449 9.30 4.14 -5.04
CA ILE A 449 8.71 5.38 -4.50
C ILE A 449 7.31 5.58 -5.10
N ARG A 450 7.18 5.47 -6.43
CA ARG A 450 5.89 5.56 -7.12
C ARG A 450 4.86 4.58 -6.55
N GLU A 451 5.27 3.33 -6.38
CA GLU A 451 4.39 2.26 -5.90
C GLU A 451 3.97 2.46 -4.44
N VAL A 452 4.89 2.77 -3.53
CA VAL A 452 4.56 3.01 -2.10
C VAL A 452 3.72 4.26 -1.89
N VAL A 453 3.86 5.27 -2.75
CA VAL A 453 3.02 6.49 -2.73
C VAL A 453 1.62 6.19 -3.28
N ARG A 454 1.50 5.48 -4.41
CA ARG A 454 0.20 5.07 -4.99
C ARG A 454 -0.58 4.13 -4.06
N THR A 455 0.11 3.30 -3.30
CA THR A 455 -0.51 2.39 -2.31
C THR A 455 -0.66 3.01 -0.92
N LYS A 456 -0.35 4.32 -0.76
CA LYS A 456 -0.44 5.06 0.51
C LYS A 456 0.30 4.39 1.67
N ARG A 457 1.37 3.64 1.38
CA ARG A 457 2.29 3.09 2.39
C ARG A 457 3.34 4.11 2.81
N MET A 458 3.64 5.07 1.93
CA MET A 458 4.57 6.17 2.20
C MET A 458 4.01 7.52 1.70
N PRO A 459 4.27 8.62 2.44
CA PRO A 459 4.70 8.63 3.83
C PRO A 459 3.70 7.87 4.71
N PRO A 460 4.13 7.26 5.83
CA PRO A 460 3.29 6.36 6.63
C PRO A 460 2.30 7.16 7.49
N TRP A 461 1.42 7.93 6.84
CA TRP A 461 0.38 8.74 7.42
C TRP A 461 -0.97 8.29 6.88
N HIS A 462 -1.64 7.46 7.66
CA HIS A 462 -2.84 6.77 7.22
C HIS A 462 -4.14 7.46 7.65
N ALA A 463 -4.07 8.68 8.19
CA ALA A 463 -5.27 9.45 8.44
C ALA A 463 -5.89 9.92 7.13
N ASP A 464 -7.21 9.92 7.13
CA ASP A 464 -8.03 10.45 6.05
C ASP A 464 -7.82 11.97 5.91
N PRO A 465 -7.33 12.46 4.76
CA PRO A 465 -7.02 13.87 4.57
C PRO A 465 -8.24 14.79 4.60
N HIS A 466 -9.46 14.23 4.52
CA HIS A 466 -10.70 14.99 4.60
C HIS A 466 -11.25 15.13 6.02
N ILE A 467 -10.64 14.46 7.02
CA ILE A 467 -11.08 14.46 8.41
C ILE A 467 -9.97 14.99 9.34
N GLY A 468 -10.31 16.04 10.07
CA GLY A 468 -9.42 16.63 11.06
C GLY A 468 -8.29 17.45 10.44
N GLN A 469 -7.51 18.10 11.30
CA GLN A 469 -6.28 18.80 10.95
C GLN A 469 -5.28 18.53 12.06
N TRP A 470 -4.08 18.10 11.69
CA TRP A 470 -3.13 17.51 12.61
C TRP A 470 -1.82 18.30 12.63
N LYS A 471 -1.27 18.57 13.82
CA LYS A 471 -0.01 19.33 13.95
C LYS A 471 1.19 18.58 13.34
N ASN A 472 1.13 17.26 13.40
CA ASN A 472 2.19 16.35 13.01
C ASN A 472 1.89 15.60 11.70
N ASP A 473 1.09 16.21 10.81
CA ASP A 473 0.76 15.65 9.49
C ASP A 473 1.98 15.61 8.56
N ILE A 474 2.41 14.39 8.22
CA ILE A 474 3.53 14.14 7.30
C ILE A 474 3.08 13.68 5.91
N SER A 475 1.78 13.69 5.62
CA SER A 475 1.25 13.29 4.31
C SER A 475 1.75 14.19 3.19
N LEU A 476 1.69 13.66 1.97
CA LEU A 476 1.84 14.44 0.75
C LEU A 476 0.48 15.06 0.40
N THR A 477 0.48 16.35 0.10
CA THR A 477 -0.66 17.00 -0.54
C THR A 477 -0.91 16.42 -1.93
N THR A 478 -2.10 16.68 -2.49
CA THR A 478 -2.45 16.29 -3.86
C THR A 478 -1.41 16.80 -4.87
N GLU A 479 -0.97 18.05 -4.72
CA GLU A 479 0.03 18.68 -5.59
C GLU A 479 1.41 18.04 -5.45
N GLU A 480 1.89 17.86 -4.22
CA GLU A 480 3.20 17.21 -3.98
C GLU A 480 3.22 15.78 -4.52
N THR A 481 2.11 15.05 -4.35
CA THR A 481 1.94 13.69 -4.91
C THR A 481 2.00 13.72 -6.44
N GLN A 482 1.22 14.59 -7.08
CA GLN A 482 1.24 14.76 -8.54
C GLN A 482 2.64 15.10 -9.05
N GLN A 483 3.32 16.07 -8.43
CA GLN A 483 4.67 16.48 -8.84
C GLN A 483 5.68 15.33 -8.72
N LEU A 484 5.67 14.59 -7.61
CA LEU A 484 6.57 13.46 -7.40
C LEU A 484 6.32 12.34 -8.42
N ILE A 485 5.07 11.93 -8.59
CA ILE A 485 4.73 10.83 -9.50
C ILE A 485 4.98 11.21 -10.96
N HIS A 486 4.57 12.40 -11.40
CA HIS A 486 4.83 12.88 -12.76
C HIS A 486 6.32 13.05 -13.06
N TRP A 487 7.12 13.50 -12.09
CA TRP A 487 8.58 13.53 -12.25
C TRP A 487 9.18 12.13 -12.41
N ILE A 488 8.72 11.15 -11.60
CA ILE A 488 9.15 9.75 -11.73
C ILE A 488 8.77 9.18 -13.10
N GLU A 489 7.53 9.40 -13.54
CA GLU A 489 7.01 8.90 -14.82
C GLU A 489 7.68 9.56 -16.04
N ALA A 490 8.16 10.81 -15.89
CA ALA A 490 9.02 11.46 -16.87
C ALA A 490 10.46 10.89 -16.92
N GLY A 491 10.76 9.83 -16.16
CA GLY A 491 12.07 9.20 -16.08
C GLY A 491 12.98 9.75 -14.98
N ALA A 492 12.40 10.43 -13.99
CA ALA A 492 13.09 11.05 -12.86
C ALA A 492 14.26 11.95 -13.31
N PRO A 493 14.06 12.96 -14.18
CA PRO A 493 15.16 13.75 -14.74
C PRO A 493 15.95 14.51 -13.67
N ARG A 494 17.29 14.42 -13.75
CA ARG A 494 18.22 15.09 -12.83
C ARG A 494 18.20 16.62 -12.86
N GLY A 495 18.00 17.21 -14.04
CA GLY A 495 18.31 18.63 -14.27
C GLY A 495 19.81 18.94 -14.19
N SER A 496 20.15 20.20 -13.90
CA SER A 496 21.52 20.70 -13.72
C SER A 496 21.77 21.13 -12.27
N GLY A 497 23.01 21.48 -11.92
CA GLY A 497 23.39 21.96 -10.58
C GLY A 497 23.86 20.87 -9.61
N SER A 498 24.23 21.27 -8.39
CA SER A 498 24.62 20.35 -7.31
C SER A 498 23.43 19.50 -6.85
N ASP A 499 23.70 18.43 -6.11
CA ASP A 499 22.67 17.54 -5.57
C ASP A 499 22.27 17.99 -4.16
N PRO A 500 21.05 18.51 -3.94
CA PRO A 500 20.65 18.99 -2.62
C PRO A 500 20.63 17.88 -1.56
N LEU A 501 20.36 16.63 -1.96
CA LEU A 501 20.36 15.49 -1.03
C LEU A 501 21.76 15.05 -0.60
N ALA A 502 22.80 15.39 -1.37
CA ALA A 502 24.17 15.02 -1.04
C ALA A 502 24.78 15.91 0.06
N THR A 503 24.18 17.06 0.34
CA THR A 503 24.64 18.02 1.35
C THR A 503 23.91 17.93 2.68
N ASP A 504 22.77 17.24 2.72
CA ASP A 504 21.95 17.11 3.92
C ASP A 504 22.29 15.82 4.68
N THR A 505 23.16 15.95 5.67
CA THR A 505 23.22 14.96 6.76
C THR A 505 22.26 15.42 7.84
N ILE A 506 21.04 14.87 7.86
CA ILE A 506 20.20 14.97 9.06
C ILE A 506 20.82 14.04 10.09
N ASP A 507 21.63 14.61 10.98
CA ASP A 507 22.17 13.89 12.12
C ASP A 507 21.01 13.48 13.03
N GLN A 508 21.00 12.22 13.46
CA GLN A 508 20.07 11.75 14.47
C GLN A 508 20.39 12.46 15.79
N VAL A 509 19.56 13.42 16.18
CA VAL A 509 19.67 14.09 17.47
C VAL A 509 19.22 13.14 18.56
N GLU A 510 20.08 12.86 19.54
CA GLU A 510 19.77 11.94 20.65
C GLU A 510 18.56 12.41 21.47
N TRP A 511 18.49 13.72 21.74
CA TRP A 511 17.39 14.37 22.47
C TRP A 511 16.75 15.47 21.62
N PRO A 512 15.68 15.17 20.85
CA PRO A 512 15.07 16.11 19.91
C PRO A 512 14.54 17.41 20.56
N LEU A 513 14.20 17.36 21.86
CA LEU A 513 13.69 18.50 22.62
C LEU A 513 14.78 19.23 23.43
N GLY A 514 16.05 18.92 23.19
CA GLY A 514 17.19 19.36 24.01
C GLY A 514 17.49 18.43 25.19
N GLU A 515 18.48 18.75 26.01
CA GLU A 515 18.90 17.91 27.14
C GLU A 515 17.77 17.78 28.20
N PRO A 516 17.36 16.55 28.59
CA PRO A 516 16.36 16.34 29.63
C PRO A 516 16.82 16.75 31.03
N ASP A 517 15.88 17.12 31.90
CA ASP A 517 16.17 17.42 33.32
C ASP A 517 16.43 16.16 34.15
N LEU A 518 15.82 15.02 33.77
CA LEU A 518 16.05 13.71 34.37
C LEU A 518 16.17 12.64 33.28
N ILE A 519 17.25 11.86 33.31
CA ILE A 519 17.45 10.70 32.42
C ILE A 519 17.40 9.44 33.27
N LEU A 520 16.62 8.45 32.83
CA LEU A 520 16.51 7.15 33.45
C LEU A 520 16.97 6.07 32.48
N ASP A 521 17.89 5.23 32.93
CA ASP A 521 18.30 4.02 32.21
C ASP A 521 17.29 2.90 32.45
N ILE A 522 16.74 2.34 31.38
CA ILE A 522 15.88 1.16 31.47
C ILE A 522 16.79 -0.06 31.64
N PRO A 523 16.47 -1.00 32.54
CA PRO A 523 17.22 -2.24 32.70
C PRO A 523 17.46 -2.95 31.37
N ALA A 524 18.73 -3.24 31.08
CA ALA A 524 19.13 -3.84 29.82
C ALA A 524 18.49 -5.21 29.60
N TYR A 525 18.14 -5.50 28.34
CA TYR A 525 17.55 -6.77 27.95
C TYR A 525 18.29 -7.36 26.73
N THR A 526 18.59 -8.66 26.79
CA THR A 526 19.19 -9.38 25.67
C THR A 526 18.08 -9.96 24.80
N VAL A 527 17.89 -9.38 23.62
CA VAL A 527 16.94 -9.89 22.62
C VAL A 527 17.55 -11.11 21.94
N PRO A 528 16.88 -12.28 21.95
CA PRO A 528 17.39 -13.48 21.33
C PRO A 528 17.47 -13.36 19.81
N VAL A 529 18.25 -14.24 19.18
CA VAL A 529 18.40 -14.33 17.71
C VAL A 529 17.06 -14.51 17.00
N SER A 530 16.17 -15.34 17.57
CA SER A 530 14.89 -15.73 16.97
C SER A 530 13.93 -16.21 18.04
N GLY A 531 12.65 -16.32 17.68
CA GLY A 531 11.60 -16.84 18.54
C GLY A 531 10.70 -15.72 19.05
N GLU A 532 9.87 -16.07 20.01
CA GLU A 532 8.96 -15.15 20.67
C GLU A 532 9.66 -14.51 21.88
N VAL A 533 9.41 -13.22 22.08
CA VAL A 533 9.83 -12.50 23.29
C VAL A 533 8.57 -12.02 23.99
N ASP A 534 8.27 -12.63 25.14
CA ASP A 534 7.22 -12.13 26.02
C ASP A 534 7.47 -10.66 26.37
N TYR A 535 6.38 -9.92 26.57
CA TYR A 535 6.45 -8.53 27.04
C TYR A 535 7.28 -8.45 28.33
N GLN A 536 8.21 -7.49 28.37
CA GLN A 536 9.05 -7.28 29.56
C GLN A 536 8.51 -6.09 30.35
N PHE A 537 8.53 -6.21 31.69
CA PHE A 537 8.01 -5.19 32.59
C PHE A 537 9.07 -4.70 33.59
N PRO A 538 10.18 -4.10 33.13
CA PRO A 538 11.20 -3.62 34.04
C PRO A 538 10.70 -2.43 34.85
N THR A 539 11.24 -2.27 36.06
CA THR A 539 10.95 -1.12 36.93
C THR A 539 12.24 -0.39 37.31
N VAL A 540 12.15 0.91 37.49
CA VAL A 540 13.26 1.77 37.94
C VAL A 540 12.79 2.57 39.15
N LYS A 541 13.55 2.52 40.25
CA LYS A 541 13.21 3.29 41.45
C LYS A 541 13.19 4.78 41.12
N ASN A 542 12.18 5.49 41.60
CA ASN A 542 12.11 6.94 41.43
C ASN A 542 13.29 7.60 42.20
N PRO A 543 14.22 8.28 41.51
CA PRO A 543 15.38 8.90 42.17
C PRO A 543 15.04 10.24 42.84
N LEU A 544 13.82 10.75 42.64
CA LEU A 544 13.40 12.07 43.13
C LEU A 544 12.99 12.01 44.61
N ASP A 545 13.49 12.98 45.38
CA ASP A 545 13.17 13.21 46.78
C ASP A 545 12.02 14.21 46.99
N THR A 546 11.63 14.91 45.91
CA THR A 546 10.55 15.88 45.85
C THR A 546 9.61 15.58 44.68
N GLY A 547 8.35 15.98 44.81
CA GLY A 547 7.38 15.80 43.73
C GLY A 547 7.63 16.80 42.60
N VAL A 548 7.51 16.35 41.36
CA VAL A 548 7.80 17.14 40.16
C VAL A 548 6.65 17.10 39.15
N TRP A 549 6.62 18.10 38.28
CA TRP A 549 5.66 18.16 37.17
C TRP A 549 6.40 17.94 35.85
N VAL A 550 6.01 16.90 35.12
CA VAL A 550 6.54 16.59 33.79
C VAL A 550 5.74 17.35 32.75
N LYS A 551 6.44 17.98 31.80
CA LYS A 551 5.86 18.69 30.64
C LYS A 551 6.11 18.00 29.31
N ALA A 552 7.11 17.12 29.25
CA ALA A 552 7.39 16.29 28.10
C ALA A 552 8.21 15.07 28.51
N ALA A 553 8.19 14.05 27.66
CA ALA A 553 9.07 12.90 27.76
C ALA A 553 9.61 12.50 26.37
N THR A 554 10.80 11.94 26.33
CA THR A 554 11.44 11.39 25.13
C THR A 554 12.01 10.02 25.44
N VAL A 555 11.77 9.05 24.56
CA VAL A 555 12.38 7.72 24.65
C VAL A 555 13.48 7.58 23.61
N VAL A 556 14.64 7.09 24.05
CA VAL A 556 15.79 6.80 23.20
C VAL A 556 16.04 5.29 23.26
N PRO A 557 15.63 4.53 22.24
CA PRO A 557 15.92 3.10 22.17
C PRO A 557 17.43 2.86 22.15
N GLY A 558 17.89 1.83 22.87
CA GLY A 558 19.28 1.41 22.79
C GLY A 558 19.57 0.73 21.45
N GLU A 559 18.63 -0.10 20.99
CA GLU A 559 18.69 -0.82 19.72
C GLU A 559 17.37 -0.67 18.95
N ARG A 560 17.31 0.34 18.08
CA ARG A 560 16.10 0.70 17.30
C ARG A 560 15.56 -0.45 16.43
N GLU A 561 16.41 -1.36 15.98
CA GLU A 561 16.01 -2.48 15.11
C GLU A 561 15.18 -3.54 15.84
N VAL A 562 15.28 -3.65 17.16
CA VAL A 562 14.60 -4.69 17.95
C VAL A 562 13.49 -4.16 18.86
N VAL A 563 13.50 -2.87 19.21
CA VAL A 563 12.46 -2.26 20.07
C VAL A 563 11.23 -1.93 19.23
N HIS A 564 10.13 -2.64 19.44
CA HIS A 564 8.87 -2.38 18.73
C HIS A 564 8.03 -1.31 19.42
N HIS A 565 7.90 -1.36 20.76
CA HIS A 565 7.34 -0.24 21.53
C HIS A 565 7.84 -0.23 22.98
N ILE A 566 7.77 0.95 23.61
CA ILE A 566 8.03 1.15 25.04
C ILE A 566 6.91 2.01 25.60
N LEU A 567 6.16 1.52 26.58
CA LEU A 567 5.25 2.35 27.35
C LEU A 567 5.89 2.69 28.69
N ALA A 568 5.80 3.94 29.12
CA ALA A 568 6.39 4.41 30.37
C ALA A 568 5.38 5.19 31.22
N GLY A 569 5.41 4.92 32.53
CA GLY A 569 4.54 5.53 33.52
C GLY A 569 5.11 5.40 34.92
N THR A 570 4.36 5.83 35.93
CA THR A 570 4.78 5.75 37.34
C THR A 570 3.71 5.12 38.24
N GLN A 571 4.15 4.53 39.35
CA GLN A 571 3.29 3.95 40.36
C GLN A 571 3.70 4.40 41.77
N ASP A 572 2.69 4.71 42.59
CA ASP A 572 2.88 5.03 44.00
C ASP A 572 3.22 3.77 44.81
N GLY A 573 4.13 3.89 45.77
CA GLY A 573 4.73 2.75 46.51
C GLY A 573 3.80 1.91 47.38
N ASP A 574 2.49 2.17 47.42
CA ASP A 574 1.53 1.61 48.38
C ASP A 574 0.60 0.52 47.80
N THR A 575 0.85 0.04 46.57
CA THR A 575 -0.05 -0.92 45.88
C THR A 575 0.59 -2.29 45.70
N THR A 576 0.16 -3.26 46.51
CA THR A 576 0.62 -4.65 46.50
C THR A 576 -0.15 -5.53 45.50
N ASP A 577 0.61 -6.19 44.63
CA ASP A 577 0.46 -7.58 44.17
C ASP A 577 -0.45 -8.05 43.01
N LEU A 578 -1.16 -7.22 42.23
CA LEU A 578 -1.87 -7.75 41.02
C LEU A 578 -1.82 -6.91 39.73
N ARG A 579 -1.10 -5.77 39.69
CA ARG A 579 -1.17 -4.79 38.57
C ARG A 579 0.12 -4.53 37.79
N ARG A 580 1.17 -5.35 37.95
CA ARG A 580 2.46 -5.08 37.30
C ARG A 580 2.40 -5.06 35.77
N THR A 581 1.47 -5.78 35.15
CA THR A 581 1.34 -5.84 33.68
C THR A 581 0.61 -4.64 33.07
N SER A 582 -0.08 -3.81 33.87
CA SER A 582 -0.84 -2.65 33.37
C SER A 582 -0.59 -1.35 34.16
N GLY A 583 0.31 -1.37 35.15
CA GLY A 583 0.58 -0.23 36.03
C GLY A 583 1.16 0.98 35.32
N VAL A 584 1.74 0.78 34.13
CA VAL A 584 2.22 1.86 33.25
C VAL A 584 1.12 2.89 32.94
N PHE A 585 -0.16 2.47 32.94
CA PHE A 585 -1.30 3.33 32.65
C PHE A 585 -1.87 4.06 33.88
N ASP A 586 -1.43 3.76 35.12
CA ASP A 586 -1.98 4.40 36.33
C ASP A 586 -1.53 5.88 36.47
N ASN A 587 -0.36 6.22 35.91
CA ASN A 587 0.16 7.58 35.71
C ASN A 587 1.10 7.61 34.49
N TYR A 588 0.50 7.58 33.30
CA TYR A 588 1.19 7.44 32.01
C TYR A 588 2.01 8.69 31.64
N LEU A 589 3.14 8.49 30.98
CA LEU A 589 4.03 9.57 30.53
C LEU A 589 4.18 9.57 29.00
N ILE A 590 4.53 8.42 28.41
CA ILE A 590 4.81 8.31 26.98
C ILE A 590 4.67 6.87 26.48
N GLY A 591 4.29 6.74 25.22
CA GLY A 591 4.40 5.50 24.44
C GLY A 591 5.30 5.74 23.24
N TYR A 592 6.43 5.05 23.21
CA TYR A 592 7.32 4.97 22.07
C TYR A 592 6.83 3.91 21.10
N ALA A 593 6.75 4.27 19.84
CA ALA A 593 6.75 3.38 18.68
C ALA A 593 7.60 4.07 17.59
N PRO A 594 8.13 3.35 16.60
CA PRO A 594 8.85 3.96 15.48
C PRO A 594 8.09 5.14 14.86
N GLY A 595 8.67 6.34 14.92
CA GLY A 595 8.05 7.60 14.45
C GLY A 595 7.22 8.36 15.49
N ASN A 596 7.27 7.98 16.77
CA ASN A 596 6.68 8.66 17.93
C ASN A 596 7.66 8.66 19.12
N GLU A 597 8.79 9.37 18.98
CA GLU A 597 9.92 9.36 19.93
C GLU A 597 9.72 10.28 21.14
N SER A 598 8.99 11.37 20.96
CA SER A 598 8.80 12.44 21.96
C SER A 598 7.32 12.76 22.13
N HIS A 599 6.93 13.10 23.35
CA HIS A 599 5.59 13.55 23.69
C HIS A 599 5.69 14.86 24.47
N GLU A 600 5.43 15.97 23.81
CA GLU A 600 5.27 17.28 24.45
C GLU A 600 3.82 17.46 24.88
N PHE A 601 3.60 17.82 26.14
CA PHE A 601 2.26 18.09 26.64
C PHE A 601 1.83 19.51 26.26
N PRO A 602 0.51 19.78 26.11
CA PRO A 602 0.01 21.11 25.84
C PRO A 602 0.53 22.16 26.85
N GLU A 603 0.74 23.38 26.36
CA GLU A 603 1.22 24.49 27.19
C GLU A 603 0.35 24.68 28.44
N GLY A 604 0.99 24.92 29.59
CA GLY A 604 0.30 25.09 30.87
C GLY A 604 -0.25 23.81 31.49
N THR A 605 0.00 22.63 30.90
CA THR A 605 -0.42 21.33 31.44
C THR A 605 0.78 20.49 31.92
N GLY A 606 0.53 19.50 32.79
CA GLY A 606 1.57 18.54 33.17
C GLY A 606 1.06 17.29 33.86
N VAL A 607 1.94 16.30 33.99
CA VAL A 607 1.72 15.08 34.78
C VAL A 607 2.55 15.18 36.06
N TYR A 608 1.90 15.00 37.22
CA TYR A 608 2.58 15.04 38.51
C TYR A 608 3.20 13.68 38.85
N ILE A 609 4.46 13.69 39.29
CA ILE A 609 5.16 12.52 39.83
C ILE A 609 5.47 12.80 41.30
N PRO A 610 4.88 12.07 42.27
CA PRO A 610 5.21 12.22 43.68
C PRO A 610 6.62 11.69 43.99
N PRO A 611 7.24 12.11 45.12
CA PRO A 611 8.51 11.54 45.56
C PRO A 611 8.33 10.09 46.01
N GLY A 612 9.35 9.26 45.79
CA GLY A 612 9.27 7.82 46.02
C GLY A 612 8.46 7.07 44.94
N GLY A 613 8.23 5.77 45.13
CA GLY A 613 7.61 4.91 44.12
C GLY A 613 8.58 4.40 43.04
N GLU A 614 8.03 3.92 41.93
CA GLU A 614 8.79 3.35 40.81
C GLU A 614 8.27 3.85 39.46
N PHE A 615 9.18 4.02 38.51
CA PHE A 615 8.90 4.08 37.09
C PHE A 615 8.68 2.66 36.58
N LEU A 616 7.61 2.49 35.81
CA LEU A 616 7.21 1.23 35.21
C LEU A 616 7.37 1.34 33.70
N PHE A 617 7.88 0.28 33.09
CA PHE A 617 8.02 0.17 31.64
C PHE A 617 7.33 -1.08 31.14
N GLN A 618 6.71 -1.00 29.97
CA GLN A 618 6.28 -2.16 29.20
C GLN A 618 7.06 -2.17 27.89
N MET A 619 7.91 -3.18 27.70
CA MET A 619 8.80 -3.32 26.55
C MET A 619 8.30 -4.45 25.65
N HIS A 620 8.17 -4.17 24.36
CA HIS A 620 7.90 -5.17 23.32
C HIS A 620 9.06 -5.22 22.33
N TYR A 621 9.62 -6.41 22.13
CA TYR A 621 10.80 -6.64 21.29
C TYR A 621 10.49 -7.60 20.12
N THR A 622 11.09 -7.32 18.97
CA THR A 622 11.05 -8.18 17.79
C THR A 622 12.45 -8.70 17.47
N PRO A 623 12.70 -10.03 17.56
CA PRO A 623 13.98 -10.61 17.15
C PRO A 623 14.28 -10.42 15.65
N ILE A 624 15.54 -10.12 15.32
CA ILE A 624 15.98 -9.75 13.96
C ILE A 624 16.99 -10.74 13.34
N GLY A 625 17.07 -11.96 13.84
CA GLY A 625 18.03 -12.96 13.32
C GLY A 625 19.46 -12.81 13.84
N ARG A 626 19.69 -11.92 14.81
CA ARG A 626 20.94 -11.78 15.57
C ARG A 626 20.63 -11.39 17.01
N GLU A 627 21.46 -11.83 17.94
CA GLU A 627 21.35 -11.42 19.34
C GLU A 627 21.81 -9.98 19.50
N VAL A 628 21.05 -9.19 20.24
CA VAL A 628 21.35 -7.77 20.49
C VAL A 628 21.00 -7.42 21.93
N VAL A 629 21.74 -6.49 22.53
CA VAL A 629 21.48 -6.04 23.91
C VAL A 629 20.90 -4.63 23.85
N ASP A 630 19.62 -4.52 24.16
CA ASP A 630 18.96 -3.21 24.24
C ASP A 630 19.28 -2.52 25.58
N LYS A 631 19.54 -1.22 25.49
CA LYS A 631 19.84 -0.32 26.61
C LYS A 631 19.08 1.00 26.43
N SER A 632 17.76 0.87 26.35
CA SER A 632 16.86 2.01 26.16
C SER A 632 16.91 2.97 27.34
N ARG A 633 16.64 4.25 27.06
CA ARG A 633 16.60 5.35 28.05
C ARG A 633 15.33 6.17 27.87
N ILE A 634 14.90 6.82 28.94
CA ILE A 634 13.86 7.85 28.91
C ILE A 634 14.40 9.14 29.50
N GLY A 635 14.15 10.25 28.80
CA GLY A 635 14.39 11.61 29.26
C GLY A 635 13.07 12.27 29.65
N LEU A 636 13.02 12.89 30.84
CA LEU A 636 11.90 13.67 31.31
C LEU A 636 12.26 15.15 31.36
N TYR A 637 11.35 15.97 30.87
CA TYR A 637 11.45 17.42 30.89
C TYR A 637 10.48 17.96 31.92
N LEU A 638 10.97 18.78 32.84
CA LEU A 638 10.24 19.21 34.00
C LEU A 638 9.79 20.67 33.87
N HIS A 639 8.66 20.99 34.49
CA HIS A 639 8.27 22.37 34.72
C HIS A 639 9.07 22.98 35.85
N ARG A 640 9.39 24.27 35.72
CA ARG A 640 10.02 25.07 36.79
C ARG A 640 9.01 25.60 37.81
N GLU A 641 7.79 25.84 37.35
CA GLU A 641 6.66 26.33 38.14
C GLU A 641 5.51 25.33 38.02
N VAL A 642 4.58 25.33 38.99
CA VAL A 642 3.43 24.42 38.91
C VAL A 642 2.57 24.80 37.70
N PRO A 643 2.25 23.86 36.79
CA PRO A 643 1.40 24.14 35.63
C PRO A 643 -0.03 24.49 36.09
N GLU A 644 -0.81 25.12 35.20
CA GLU A 644 -2.19 25.49 35.50
C GLU A 644 -3.09 24.25 35.61
N ASN A 645 -2.89 23.28 34.72
CA ASN A 645 -3.82 22.16 34.52
C ASN A 645 -3.12 20.79 34.56
N TYR A 646 -3.88 19.75 34.92
CA TYR A 646 -3.43 18.36 34.75
C TYR A 646 -3.55 17.95 33.28
N PHE A 647 -2.53 17.27 32.77
CA PHE A 647 -2.62 16.53 31.52
C PHE A 647 -3.14 15.11 31.81
N ARG A 648 -4.32 14.77 31.30
CA ARG A 648 -4.97 13.47 31.54
C ARG A 648 -4.92 12.59 30.31
N GLN A 649 -4.85 11.30 30.54
CA GLN A 649 -4.83 10.29 29.49
C GLN A 649 -5.72 9.12 29.91
N ASP A 650 -6.52 8.65 28.96
CA ASP A 650 -7.41 7.53 29.12
C ASP A 650 -7.47 6.72 27.81
N VAL A 651 -8.17 5.59 27.87
CA VAL A 651 -8.28 4.67 26.74
C VAL A 651 -9.73 4.28 26.53
N VAL A 652 -10.12 4.14 25.27
CA VAL A 652 -11.27 3.33 24.88
C VAL A 652 -10.76 1.91 24.63
N VAL A 653 -11.32 0.92 25.33
CA VAL A 653 -10.84 -0.46 25.24
C VAL A 653 -12.00 -1.43 25.27
N ASN A 654 -11.90 -2.53 24.52
CA ASN A 654 -12.80 -3.66 24.63
C ASN A 654 -12.01 -4.96 24.86
N PRO A 655 -11.90 -5.44 26.12
CA PRO A 655 -11.17 -6.67 26.42
C PRO A 655 -11.98 -7.94 26.11
N MET A 656 -13.21 -7.82 25.60
CA MET A 656 -14.11 -8.95 25.32
C MET A 656 -14.20 -9.31 23.83
N ILE A 657 -13.44 -8.64 22.96
CA ILE A 657 -13.49 -8.87 21.52
C ILE A 657 -13.21 -10.34 21.16
N LYS A 658 -13.89 -10.79 20.11
CA LYS A 658 -13.72 -12.13 19.53
C LYS A 658 -13.92 -12.06 18.03
N ILE A 659 -12.82 -12.13 17.30
CA ILE A 659 -12.83 -12.04 15.84
C ILE A 659 -12.98 -13.45 15.27
N PRO A 660 -14.07 -13.75 14.54
CA PRO A 660 -14.32 -15.08 14.03
C PRO A 660 -13.28 -15.51 12.97
N PRO A 661 -13.00 -16.82 12.81
CA PRO A 661 -12.19 -17.34 11.72
C PRO A 661 -12.66 -16.89 10.34
N ASN A 662 -11.73 -16.71 9.40
CA ASN A 662 -11.96 -16.46 7.98
C ASN A 662 -12.90 -15.27 7.68
N THR A 663 -12.97 -14.30 8.59
CA THR A 663 -13.87 -13.17 8.51
C THR A 663 -13.11 -11.91 8.11
N ALA A 664 -13.44 -11.36 6.94
CA ALA A 664 -12.92 -10.08 6.50
C ALA A 664 -13.67 -8.92 7.16
N ARG A 665 -12.95 -7.83 7.48
CA ARG A 665 -13.47 -6.58 8.08
C ARG A 665 -14.50 -6.78 9.22
N HIS A 666 -14.24 -7.71 10.13
CA HIS A 666 -14.97 -7.82 11.40
C HIS A 666 -14.88 -6.50 12.17
N THR A 667 -15.98 -6.00 12.70
CA THR A 667 -16.04 -4.68 13.35
C THR A 667 -16.21 -4.84 14.86
N GLU A 668 -15.42 -4.11 15.63
CA GLU A 668 -15.58 -3.98 17.08
C GLU A 668 -15.67 -2.50 17.44
N VAL A 669 -16.46 -2.21 18.47
CA VAL A 669 -16.73 -0.85 18.93
C VAL A 669 -16.73 -0.81 20.45
N ALA A 670 -16.24 0.29 21.01
CA ALA A 670 -16.40 0.68 22.42
C ALA A 670 -16.39 2.21 22.52
N TYR A 671 -16.67 2.74 23.71
CA TYR A 671 -16.62 4.19 23.92
C TYR A 671 -16.11 4.59 25.31
N TYR A 672 -15.83 5.88 25.46
CA TYR A 672 -15.63 6.55 26.75
C TYR A 672 -16.59 7.75 26.84
N ALA A 673 -17.38 7.88 27.91
CA ALA A 673 -18.36 8.95 28.09
C ALA A 673 -17.84 10.08 29.00
N PHE A 674 -17.70 11.29 28.50
CA PHE A 674 -17.28 12.41 29.34
C PHE A 674 -18.41 12.83 30.29
N ASP A 675 -18.26 12.63 31.59
CA ASP A 675 -19.25 13.04 32.61
C ASP A 675 -19.16 14.55 32.93
N LYS A 676 -18.07 15.20 32.48
CA LYS A 676 -17.79 16.63 32.66
C LYS A 676 -17.29 17.24 31.35
N PRO A 677 -17.35 18.58 31.19
CA PRO A 677 -16.76 19.23 30.04
C PRO A 677 -15.24 19.06 30.01
N ALA A 678 -14.69 18.77 28.84
CA ALA A 678 -13.26 18.51 28.63
C ALA A 678 -12.75 19.19 27.37
N THR A 679 -11.42 19.26 27.25
CA THR A 679 -10.72 19.62 26.01
C THR A 679 -9.85 18.45 25.60
N LEU A 680 -10.15 17.84 24.45
CA LEU A 680 -9.47 16.69 23.86
C LEU A 680 -8.29 17.15 22.99
N HIS A 681 -7.09 16.62 23.23
CA HIS A 681 -5.85 17.08 22.61
C HIS A 681 -5.31 16.16 21.51
N ASN A 682 -5.38 14.84 21.71
CA ASN A 682 -4.91 13.87 20.73
C ASN A 682 -5.62 12.52 20.81
N LEU A 683 -5.42 11.70 19.77
CA LEU A 683 -5.98 10.36 19.60
C LEU A 683 -4.90 9.39 19.11
N VAL A 684 -4.93 8.14 19.59
CA VAL A 684 -3.99 7.07 19.19
C VAL A 684 -4.78 5.77 18.97
N PRO A 685 -5.06 5.38 17.72
CA PRO A 685 -5.62 4.06 17.43
C PRO A 685 -4.56 2.96 17.55
N HIS A 686 -4.92 1.83 18.15
CA HIS A 686 -4.07 0.66 18.28
C HIS A 686 -4.85 -0.64 18.05
N ALA A 687 -4.24 -1.51 17.24
CA ALA A 687 -4.64 -2.88 16.94
C ALA A 687 -3.38 -3.69 16.59
N HIS A 688 -3.49 -5.00 16.45
CA HIS A 688 -2.38 -5.86 16.02
C HIS A 688 -2.49 -6.21 14.52
N TYR A 689 -1.96 -7.36 14.10
CA TYR A 689 -1.77 -7.76 12.70
C TYR A 689 -3.03 -7.75 11.83
N ARG A 690 -4.21 -7.91 12.43
CA ARG A 690 -5.49 -7.96 11.73
C ARG A 690 -6.17 -6.62 11.68
N GLY A 691 -5.74 -5.61 12.44
CA GLY A 691 -6.25 -4.26 12.32
C GLY A 691 -6.06 -3.72 10.91
N VAL A 692 -7.14 -3.31 10.24
CA VAL A 692 -7.10 -2.76 8.86
C VAL A 692 -7.68 -1.35 8.77
N ALA A 693 -8.52 -0.94 9.72
CA ALA A 693 -9.01 0.43 9.80
C ALA A 693 -9.39 0.78 11.24
N SER A 694 -9.37 2.08 11.56
CA SER A 694 -9.80 2.59 12.87
C SER A 694 -10.47 3.96 12.73
N ARG A 695 -11.47 4.25 13.56
CA ARG A 695 -12.23 5.51 13.53
C ARG A 695 -12.63 5.98 14.92
N PHE A 696 -12.55 7.29 15.16
CA PHE A 696 -13.09 7.94 16.35
C PHE A 696 -14.21 8.91 16.00
N GLU A 697 -15.28 8.86 16.79
CA GLU A 697 -16.46 9.69 16.65
C GLU A 697 -16.86 10.32 17.98
N LEU A 698 -17.39 11.54 17.95
CA LEU A 698 -18.09 12.16 19.07
C LEU A 698 -19.59 11.99 18.88
N TRP A 699 -20.23 11.27 19.79
CA TRP A 699 -21.69 11.13 19.83
C TRP A 699 -22.21 12.04 20.95
N LYS A 700 -22.78 13.17 20.55
CA LYS A 700 -23.22 14.22 21.46
C LYS A 700 -24.58 13.87 22.10
N PRO A 701 -24.91 14.46 23.27
CA PRO A 701 -26.19 14.21 23.94
C PRO A 701 -27.43 14.58 23.13
N ASP A 702 -27.30 15.52 22.19
CA ASP A 702 -28.38 15.96 21.30
C ASP A 702 -28.63 15.01 20.11
N GLY A 703 -27.80 13.97 19.96
CA GLY A 703 -27.86 12.98 18.89
C GLY A 703 -26.95 13.28 17.70
N GLU A 704 -26.25 14.41 17.66
CA GLU A 704 -25.26 14.70 16.62
C GLU A 704 -24.06 13.73 16.72
N LYS A 705 -23.58 13.26 15.56
CA LYS A 705 -22.38 12.42 15.44
C LYS A 705 -21.35 13.11 14.57
N GLU A 706 -20.13 13.24 15.07
CA GLU A 706 -19.02 13.86 14.36
C GLU A 706 -17.84 12.88 14.27
N ILE A 707 -17.38 12.56 13.06
CA ILE A 707 -16.12 11.82 12.87
C ILE A 707 -14.97 12.79 13.12
N ILE A 708 -14.11 12.49 14.10
CA ILE A 708 -12.98 13.35 14.47
C ILE A 708 -11.62 12.78 14.06
N LEU A 709 -11.53 11.47 13.80
CA LEU A 709 -10.37 10.80 13.21
C LEU A 709 -10.86 9.58 12.41
N ASN A 710 -10.37 9.44 11.18
CA ASN A 710 -10.55 8.23 10.38
C ASN A 710 -9.18 7.77 9.88
N VAL A 711 -8.82 6.51 10.15
CA VAL A 711 -7.58 5.86 9.73
C VAL A 711 -7.97 4.62 8.91
N PRO A 712 -8.32 4.79 7.63
CA PRO A 712 -8.96 3.73 6.84
C PRO A 712 -8.01 2.68 6.28
N ASN A 713 -6.70 2.92 6.33
CA ASN A 713 -5.65 1.99 5.93
C ASN A 713 -4.67 1.79 7.09
N TYR A 714 -5.17 1.29 8.22
CA TYR A 714 -4.36 1.10 9.43
C TYR A 714 -3.24 0.08 9.17
N ASP A 715 -2.03 0.39 9.64
CA ASP A 715 -0.87 -0.49 9.56
C ASP A 715 -0.26 -0.65 10.96
N PHE A 716 -0.20 -1.89 11.46
CA PHE A 716 0.36 -2.24 12.77
C PHE A 716 1.79 -1.72 12.98
N ASN A 717 2.58 -1.63 11.91
CA ASN A 717 3.96 -1.16 11.98
C ASN A 717 4.06 0.36 12.24
N TRP A 718 2.96 1.10 12.02
CA TRP A 718 2.91 2.56 12.10
C TRP A 718 1.79 3.03 13.05
N GLN A 719 2.10 3.03 14.34
CA GLN A 719 1.16 3.42 15.40
C GLN A 719 1.39 4.88 15.79
N ARG A 720 0.64 5.78 15.15
CA ARG A 720 0.83 7.23 15.29
C ARG A 720 -0.13 7.87 16.29
N THR A 721 0.37 8.91 16.94
CA THR A 721 -0.43 9.90 17.65
C THR A 721 -0.95 10.93 16.66
N TYR A 722 -2.24 11.27 16.75
CA TYR A 722 -2.88 12.30 15.95
C TYR A 722 -3.21 13.50 16.84
N GLU A 723 -2.41 14.55 16.77
CA GLU A 723 -2.55 15.74 17.63
C GLU A 723 -3.32 16.84 16.91
N PHE A 724 -4.42 17.30 17.51
CA PHE A 724 -5.25 18.34 16.91
C PHE A 724 -4.50 19.67 16.81
N VAL A 725 -4.58 20.33 15.66
CA VAL A 725 -4.13 21.74 15.53
C VAL A 725 -4.91 22.64 16.50
N VAL A 726 -6.23 22.44 16.56
CA VAL A 726 -7.13 23.09 17.51
C VAL A 726 -7.75 22.00 18.38
N PRO A 727 -7.39 21.90 19.67
CA PRO A 727 -8.00 20.95 20.60
C PRO A 727 -9.53 21.02 20.59
N LYS A 728 -10.18 19.86 20.71
CA LYS A 728 -11.63 19.73 20.58
C LYS A 728 -12.31 19.91 21.94
N HIS A 729 -13.22 20.87 22.05
CA HIS A 729 -14.07 21.00 23.24
C HIS A 729 -15.13 19.90 23.25
N ILE A 730 -15.28 19.24 24.40
CA ILE A 730 -16.20 18.15 24.64
C ILE A 730 -17.21 18.57 25.70
N GLU A 731 -18.50 18.47 25.37
CA GLU A 731 -19.59 18.72 26.32
C GLU A 731 -19.82 17.49 27.21
N ALA A 732 -20.27 17.72 28.45
CA ALA A 732 -20.67 16.63 29.34
C ALA A 732 -21.79 15.77 28.71
N GLY A 733 -21.70 14.46 28.88
CA GLY A 733 -22.56 13.45 28.27
C GLY A 733 -22.12 12.99 26.89
N THR A 734 -21.13 13.64 26.27
CA THR A 734 -20.59 13.21 24.96
C THR A 734 -19.86 11.87 25.10
N ARG A 735 -20.10 10.95 24.16
CA ARG A 735 -19.37 9.68 24.06
C ARG A 735 -18.31 9.77 22.97
N LEU A 736 -17.05 9.52 23.32
CA LEU A 736 -15.98 9.28 22.37
C LEU A 736 -16.02 7.79 21.98
N VAL A 737 -16.58 7.52 20.80
CA VAL A 737 -16.75 6.18 20.26
C VAL A 737 -15.54 5.83 19.42
N HIS A 738 -14.94 4.67 19.67
CA HIS A 738 -13.81 4.12 18.93
C HIS A 738 -14.25 2.82 18.25
N THR A 739 -14.10 2.79 16.92
CA THR A 739 -14.40 1.61 16.09
C THR A 739 -13.12 1.12 15.42
N THR A 740 -12.88 -0.18 15.45
CA THR A 740 -11.76 -0.82 14.76
C THR A 740 -12.27 -1.97 13.90
N TRP A 741 -11.73 -2.10 12.69
CA TRP A 741 -12.01 -3.21 11.78
C TRP A 741 -10.82 -4.16 11.73
N TYR A 742 -11.10 -5.45 11.81
CA TYR A 742 -10.13 -6.53 11.76
C TYR A 742 -10.38 -7.43 10.56
N ASP A 743 -9.31 -7.84 9.88
CA ASP A 743 -9.36 -8.83 8.82
C ASP A 743 -8.67 -10.13 9.24
N ASN A 744 -9.50 -11.10 9.65
CA ASN A 744 -9.09 -12.45 9.98
C ASN A 744 -9.31 -13.43 8.81
N SER A 745 -9.36 -12.93 7.58
CA SER A 745 -9.39 -13.77 6.37
C SER A 745 -7.98 -14.15 5.92
N ALA A 746 -7.89 -15.12 5.01
CA ALA A 746 -6.64 -15.50 4.34
C ALA A 746 -6.18 -14.46 3.29
N ALA A 747 -6.99 -13.42 3.01
CA ALA A 747 -6.61 -12.35 2.11
C ALA A 747 -5.66 -11.34 2.76
N ASN A 748 -5.76 -11.15 4.08
CA ASN A 748 -4.84 -10.31 4.85
C ASN A 748 -3.42 -10.92 4.88
N PRO A 749 -2.42 -10.29 4.26
CA PRO A 749 -1.06 -10.81 4.25
C PRO A 749 -0.38 -10.78 5.62
N ALA A 750 -0.85 -9.94 6.55
CA ALA A 750 -0.33 -9.88 7.91
C ALA A 750 -0.95 -10.93 8.84
N ASN A 751 -2.04 -11.61 8.43
CA ASN A 751 -2.73 -12.58 9.27
C ASN A 751 -1.94 -13.89 9.39
N PRO A 752 -1.42 -14.25 10.58
CA PRO A 752 -0.61 -15.45 10.76
C PRO A 752 -1.43 -16.76 10.70
N ASP A 753 -2.73 -16.70 11.01
CA ASP A 753 -3.63 -17.86 11.01
C ASP A 753 -5.09 -17.40 10.90
N ALA A 754 -5.69 -17.56 9.73
CA ALA A 754 -7.08 -17.20 9.46
C ALA A 754 -8.11 -18.21 10.02
N SER A 755 -7.67 -19.40 10.41
CA SER A 755 -8.58 -20.47 10.87
C SER A 755 -8.95 -20.36 12.36
N ARG A 756 -8.27 -19.48 13.09
CA ARG A 756 -8.37 -19.32 14.53
C ARG A 756 -9.36 -18.20 14.91
N GLU A 757 -10.16 -18.44 15.96
CA GLU A 757 -10.91 -17.38 16.64
C GLU A 757 -9.90 -16.54 17.45
N VAL A 758 -9.90 -15.23 17.25
CA VAL A 758 -8.89 -14.34 17.83
C VAL A 758 -9.50 -13.54 18.98
N PRO A 759 -9.05 -13.73 20.23
CA PRO A 759 -9.50 -12.97 21.37
C PRO A 759 -8.71 -11.67 21.54
N TRP A 760 -9.12 -10.86 22.52
CA TRP A 760 -8.25 -9.82 23.06
C TRP A 760 -7.00 -10.43 23.70
N GLY A 761 -5.82 -9.86 23.46
CA GLY A 761 -4.59 -10.30 24.11
C GLY A 761 -3.40 -9.38 23.88
N LEU A 762 -2.34 -9.58 24.67
CA LEU A 762 -1.12 -8.77 24.59
C LEU A 762 -0.25 -9.11 23.38
N GLN A 763 -0.33 -10.35 22.88
CA GLN A 763 0.56 -10.82 21.83
C GLN A 763 0.08 -10.36 20.45
N SER A 764 1.00 -10.11 19.51
CA SER A 764 0.66 -9.58 18.18
C SER A 764 -0.19 -10.54 17.32
N TRP A 765 -0.27 -11.84 17.65
CA TRP A 765 -1.21 -12.77 17.00
C TRP A 765 -2.59 -12.81 17.66
N ASP A 766 -2.76 -12.24 18.85
CA ASP A 766 -4.05 -11.83 19.42
C ASP A 766 -4.42 -10.45 18.86
N GLU A 767 -5.51 -9.84 19.34
CA GLU A 767 -5.89 -8.48 18.92
C GLU A 767 -6.19 -7.54 20.08
N MET A 768 -6.24 -6.24 19.79
CA MET A 768 -6.68 -5.22 20.72
C MET A 768 -7.60 -4.23 20.04
N LEU A 769 -8.75 -3.93 20.65
CA LEU A 769 -9.40 -2.63 20.47
C LEU A 769 -8.87 -1.74 21.58
N TYR A 770 -8.01 -0.80 21.21
CA TYR A 770 -7.39 0.12 22.14
C TYR A 770 -7.23 1.48 21.46
N GLY A 771 -7.88 2.50 22.00
CA GLY A 771 -7.84 3.87 21.50
C GLY A 771 -7.43 4.82 22.61
N ALA A 772 -6.15 5.16 22.69
CA ALA A 772 -5.71 6.13 23.70
C ALA A 772 -6.07 7.56 23.28
N PHE A 773 -6.32 8.40 24.26
CA PHE A 773 -6.57 9.82 24.04
C PHE A 773 -6.10 10.62 25.24
N SER A 774 -5.83 11.90 25.02
CA SER A 774 -5.47 12.83 26.08
C SER A 774 -6.38 14.04 26.13
N TYR A 775 -6.60 14.55 27.33
CA TYR A 775 -7.55 15.63 27.55
C TYR A 775 -7.22 16.43 28.83
N THR A 776 -7.84 17.59 28.97
CA THR A 776 -7.90 18.37 30.22
C THR A 776 -9.36 18.57 30.61
N TRP A 777 -9.69 18.53 31.90
CA TRP A 777 -11.03 18.95 32.35
C TRP A 777 -11.13 20.48 32.31
N VAL A 778 -12.29 21.02 31.97
CA VAL A 778 -12.49 22.48 31.85
C VAL A 778 -12.46 23.18 33.21
N ASP A 779 -12.99 22.53 34.25
CA ASP A 779 -13.10 23.09 35.61
C ASP A 779 -12.07 22.51 36.60
N GLU A 780 -11.01 21.88 36.10
CA GLU A 780 -9.91 21.38 36.93
C GLU A 780 -8.71 22.31 36.85
N SER A 781 -8.02 22.49 37.97
CA SER A 781 -6.67 23.06 38.01
C SER A 781 -5.77 22.22 38.90
N THR A 782 -4.46 22.50 38.87
CA THR A 782 -3.50 21.87 39.79
C THR A 782 -3.77 22.21 41.26
N GLU A 783 -4.42 23.33 41.55
CA GLU A 783 -4.86 23.74 42.89
C GLU A 783 -6.17 23.08 43.34
N ALA A 784 -7.02 22.67 42.39
CA ALA A 784 -8.32 22.05 42.63
C ALA A 784 -8.48 20.75 41.82
N PRO A 785 -7.71 19.69 42.15
CA PRO A 785 -7.72 18.44 41.38
C PRO A 785 -9.03 17.67 41.52
N ILE A 786 -9.44 17.02 40.43
CA ILE A 786 -10.53 16.05 40.38
C ILE A 786 -9.95 14.65 40.55
N HIS A 787 -10.09 14.06 41.74
CA HIS A 787 -9.56 12.74 42.09
C HIS A 787 -10.62 11.64 42.06
N ASP A 788 -11.14 11.30 40.87
CA ASP A 788 -12.08 10.18 40.72
C ASP A 788 -11.58 9.13 39.72
N LYS A 789 -10.50 8.43 40.09
CA LYS A 789 -9.97 7.30 39.29
C LYS A 789 -10.96 6.15 39.15
N MET A 790 -11.96 6.05 40.04
CA MET A 790 -12.96 4.99 39.99
C MET A 790 -14.03 5.28 38.94
N MET A 791 -14.43 6.54 38.77
CA MET A 791 -15.34 6.95 37.70
C MET A 791 -14.74 6.65 36.33
N ALA A 792 -13.48 7.05 36.07
CA ALA A 792 -12.80 6.74 34.82
C ALA A 792 -12.78 5.23 34.49
N ARG A 793 -12.48 4.38 35.49
CA ARG A 793 -12.53 2.91 35.32
C ARG A 793 -13.94 2.38 35.09
N THR A 794 -14.93 2.93 35.80
CA THR A 794 -16.35 2.55 35.62
C THR A 794 -16.80 2.91 34.21
N ASN A 795 -16.36 4.05 33.70
CA ASN A 795 -16.69 4.54 32.38
C ASN A 795 -16.16 3.64 31.27
N GLN A 796 -14.88 3.27 31.33
CA GLN A 796 -14.30 2.26 30.44
C GLN A 796 -15.10 0.94 30.51
N TYR A 797 -15.44 0.50 31.73
CA TYR A 797 -16.20 -0.73 31.94
C TYR A 797 -17.61 -0.69 31.33
N VAL A 798 -18.33 0.43 31.46
CA VAL A 798 -19.63 0.63 30.81
C VAL A 798 -19.46 0.67 29.29
N GLY A 799 -18.46 1.39 28.80
CA GLY A 799 -18.24 1.63 27.38
C GLY A 799 -17.97 0.41 26.51
N PHE A 800 -17.51 -0.71 27.09
CA PHE A 800 -17.40 -1.99 26.36
C PHE A 800 -18.51 -2.99 26.68
N LEU A 801 -19.30 -2.78 27.75
CA LEU A 801 -20.45 -3.62 28.06
C LEU A 801 -21.69 -3.19 27.30
N ASP A 802 -21.88 -1.88 27.13
CA ASP A 802 -22.98 -1.30 26.35
C ASP A 802 -22.73 -1.54 24.85
N GLN A 803 -23.39 -2.56 24.31
CA GLN A 803 -23.17 -3.01 22.93
C GLN A 803 -23.99 -2.22 21.91
N ASN A 804 -25.10 -1.61 22.33
CA ASN A 804 -25.95 -0.80 21.46
C ASN A 804 -25.63 0.71 21.54
N ILE A 805 -24.75 1.10 22.48
CA ILE A 805 -24.23 2.45 22.71
C ILE A 805 -25.36 3.42 23.06
N ASP A 806 -26.37 2.95 23.79
CA ASP A 806 -27.50 3.78 24.25
C ASP A 806 -27.19 4.54 25.56
N GLY A 807 -26.04 4.27 26.18
CA GLY A 807 -25.56 4.89 27.41
C GLY A 807 -25.83 4.12 28.67
N LYS A 808 -26.43 2.92 28.58
CA LYS A 808 -26.76 2.12 29.75
C LYS A 808 -26.55 0.64 29.47
N VAL A 809 -26.08 -0.07 30.50
CA VAL A 809 -25.86 -1.52 30.39
C VAL A 809 -27.16 -2.24 30.76
N SER A 810 -27.83 -2.80 29.77
CA SER A 810 -29.06 -3.56 29.97
C SER A 810 -28.80 -4.89 30.69
N TRP A 811 -29.87 -5.48 31.23
CA TRP A 811 -29.79 -6.85 31.75
C TRP A 811 -29.27 -7.85 30.70
N ARG A 812 -29.46 -7.64 29.40
CA ARG A 812 -28.99 -8.58 28.38
C ARG A 812 -27.48 -8.52 28.22
N GLU A 813 -26.90 -7.34 28.27
CA GLU A 813 -25.46 -7.07 28.11
C GLU A 813 -24.63 -7.49 29.32
N LEU A 814 -25.22 -7.45 30.53
CA LEU A 814 -24.47 -7.76 31.74
C LEU A 814 -23.77 -9.14 31.69
N PRO A 815 -22.48 -9.23 32.09
CA PRO A 815 -21.79 -10.50 32.22
C PRO A 815 -22.48 -11.44 33.19
N ARG A 816 -22.39 -12.76 32.96
CA ARG A 816 -23.05 -13.80 33.80
C ARG A 816 -22.72 -13.67 35.29
N GLN A 817 -21.48 -13.28 35.63
CA GLN A 817 -21.06 -13.11 37.02
C GLN A 817 -21.81 -11.96 37.71
N ILE A 818 -21.97 -10.82 37.02
CA ILE A 818 -22.72 -9.67 37.55
C ILE A 818 -24.21 -9.99 37.61
N LYS A 819 -24.76 -10.64 36.58
CA LYS A 819 -26.15 -11.11 36.59
C LYS A 819 -26.47 -11.91 37.84
N LYS A 820 -25.64 -12.92 38.17
CA LYS A 820 -25.83 -13.78 39.36
C LYS A 820 -25.95 -12.98 40.66
N GLN A 821 -25.21 -11.88 40.80
CA GLN A 821 -25.23 -11.03 41.99
C GLN A 821 -26.45 -10.10 42.00
N LEU A 822 -26.88 -9.61 40.84
CA LEU A 822 -27.99 -8.67 40.73
C LEU A 822 -29.37 -9.34 40.56
N VAL A 823 -29.44 -10.68 40.48
CA VAL A 823 -30.71 -11.44 40.30
C VAL A 823 -31.82 -11.04 41.27
N GLN A 824 -31.48 -10.70 42.53
CA GLN A 824 -32.48 -10.35 43.56
C GLN A 824 -32.61 -8.84 43.80
N GLY A 825 -31.84 -8.00 43.11
CA GLY A 825 -31.71 -6.58 43.45
C GLY A 825 -31.42 -5.63 42.30
N PHE A 826 -31.58 -6.05 41.03
CA PHE A 826 -31.32 -5.18 39.88
C PHE A 826 -32.11 -3.86 39.94
N SER A 827 -33.40 -3.91 40.28
CA SER A 827 -34.25 -2.72 40.47
C SER A 827 -33.90 -1.86 41.69
N THR A 828 -32.93 -2.28 42.52
CA THR A 828 -32.40 -1.46 43.63
C THR A 828 -31.14 -0.71 43.23
N VAL A 829 -30.56 -1.06 42.08
CA VAL A 829 -29.37 -0.43 41.48
C VAL A 829 -29.78 0.41 40.27
N ASP A 830 -30.74 -0.06 39.48
CA ASP A 830 -31.50 0.73 38.49
C ASP A 830 -32.48 1.63 39.27
N THR A 831 -32.00 2.81 39.65
CA THR A 831 -32.71 3.78 40.49
C THR A 831 -33.75 4.59 39.72
N ASN A 832 -33.56 4.75 38.42
CA ASN A 832 -34.48 5.49 37.56
C ASN A 832 -35.56 4.58 36.91
N GLY A 833 -35.40 3.25 36.98
CA GLY A 833 -36.36 2.25 36.53
C GLY A 833 -36.44 2.10 35.01
N ASP A 834 -35.38 2.48 34.29
CA ASP A 834 -35.37 2.54 32.83
C ASP A 834 -34.93 1.23 32.14
N GLY A 835 -34.63 0.20 32.93
CA GLY A 835 -34.30 -1.14 32.47
C GLY A 835 -32.81 -1.36 32.13
N GLY A 836 -31.94 -0.39 32.39
CA GLY A 836 -30.48 -0.53 32.30
C GLY A 836 -29.77 0.14 33.47
N LEU A 837 -28.45 0.03 33.52
CA LEU A 837 -27.63 0.74 34.48
C LEU A 837 -26.80 1.80 33.76
N ASP A 838 -27.07 3.07 34.04
CA ASP A 838 -26.28 4.19 33.50
C ASP A 838 -24.89 4.28 34.17
N LEU A 839 -24.05 5.21 33.70
CA LEU A 839 -22.70 5.42 34.24
C LEU A 839 -22.70 5.70 35.75
N GLN A 840 -23.65 6.50 36.25
CA GLN A 840 -23.73 6.89 37.65
C GLN A 840 -24.21 5.74 38.54
N GLU A 841 -25.15 4.94 38.06
CA GLU A 841 -25.64 3.75 38.75
C GLU A 841 -24.57 2.66 38.81
N MET A 842 -23.82 2.47 37.71
CA MET A 842 -22.67 1.56 37.65
C MET A 842 -21.53 2.02 38.57
N HIS A 843 -21.31 3.33 38.70
CA HIS A 843 -20.30 3.88 39.60
C HIS A 843 -20.66 3.60 41.07
N LYS A 844 -21.90 3.93 41.48
CA LYS A 844 -22.42 3.64 42.82
C LYS A 844 -22.40 2.14 43.15
N LEU A 845 -22.68 1.28 42.18
CA LEU A 845 -22.56 -0.17 42.34
C LEU A 845 -21.10 -0.57 42.63
N THR A 846 -20.15 0.04 41.93
CA THR A 846 -18.71 -0.22 42.09
C THR A 846 -18.19 0.29 43.44
N GLU A 847 -18.65 1.46 43.90
CA GLU A 847 -18.40 2.00 45.23
C GLU A 847 -18.81 1.03 46.34
N ARG A 848 -20.08 0.62 46.33
CA ARG A 848 -20.63 -0.32 47.32
C ARG A 848 -19.83 -1.63 47.38
N ARG A 849 -19.35 -2.11 46.22
CA ARG A 849 -18.52 -3.33 46.14
C ARG A 849 -17.11 -3.13 46.67
N ALA A 850 -16.52 -1.96 46.48
CA ALA A 850 -15.21 -1.65 47.02
C ALA A 850 -15.28 -1.57 48.55
N GLU A 851 -16.33 -0.94 49.08
CA GLU A 851 -16.60 -0.85 50.52
C GLU A 851 -16.83 -2.23 51.15
N GLN A 852 -17.71 -3.06 50.58
CA GLN A 852 -17.94 -4.44 51.06
C GLN A 852 -16.65 -5.27 51.10
N ARG A 853 -15.81 -5.20 50.05
CA ARG A 853 -14.53 -5.91 50.04
C ARG A 853 -13.57 -5.41 51.10
N ARG A 854 -13.59 -4.11 51.41
CA ARG A 854 -12.78 -3.54 52.48
C ARG A 854 -13.25 -4.05 53.84
N GLU A 855 -14.56 -4.05 54.09
CA GLU A 855 -15.16 -4.59 55.32
C GLU A 855 -14.87 -6.09 55.49
N GLU A 856 -14.96 -6.88 54.42
CA GLU A 856 -14.60 -8.31 54.44
C GLU A 856 -13.12 -8.53 54.75
N ALA A 857 -12.21 -7.77 54.12
CA ALA A 857 -10.78 -7.85 54.37
C ALA A 857 -10.42 -7.39 55.79
N GLU A 858 -11.06 -6.35 56.31
CA GLU A 858 -10.91 -5.88 57.69
C GLU A 858 -11.42 -6.94 58.68
N ALA A 859 -12.56 -7.59 58.41
CA ALA A 859 -13.10 -8.67 59.23
C ALA A 859 -12.22 -9.93 59.20
N GLU A 860 -11.64 -10.26 58.06
CA GLU A 860 -10.72 -11.38 57.90
C GLU A 860 -9.38 -11.11 58.62
N ALA A 861 -8.84 -9.90 58.49
CA ALA A 861 -7.66 -9.45 59.23
C ALA A 861 -7.91 -9.43 60.76
N ALA A 862 -9.09 -8.99 61.19
CA ALA A 862 -9.49 -9.01 62.60
C ALA A 862 -9.64 -10.44 63.15
N ASN A 863 -10.19 -11.37 62.35
CA ASN A 863 -10.28 -12.79 62.71
C ASN A 863 -8.90 -13.46 62.76
N GLN A 864 -7.96 -13.10 61.88
CA GLN A 864 -6.58 -13.59 61.91
C GLN A 864 -5.78 -13.02 63.09
N ALA A 865 -6.05 -11.77 63.50
CA ALA A 865 -5.45 -11.16 64.68
C ALA A 865 -6.02 -11.70 65.99
N GLY A 866 -7.32 -12.07 66.04
CA GLY A 866 -7.96 -12.70 67.19
C GLY A 866 -7.63 -14.18 67.39
N ALA A 867 -7.04 -14.84 66.39
CA ALA A 867 -6.60 -16.24 66.43
C ALA A 867 -5.10 -16.42 66.78
N ARG A 868 -4.36 -15.33 67.05
CA ARG A 868 -2.94 -15.34 67.45
C ARG A 868 -2.75 -15.15 68.95
#